data_AF-A0A934GHF8-F1
#
_entry.id   AF-A0A934GHF8-F1
#
_cell.length_a   1.000
_cell.length_b   1.000
_cell.length_c   1.000
_cell.angle_alpha   90.00
_cell.angle_beta   90.00
_cell.angle_gamma   90.00
#
_symmetry.space_group_name_H-M   'P 1'
#
loop_
_entity.id
_entity.type
_entity.pdbx_description
1 polymer ?
#
loop_
_entity_poly.entity_id
_entity_poly.type
_entity_poly.pdbx_seq_one_letter_code
_entity_poly.pdbx_strand_id
1 'polypeptide(L)'
;MRLNDVTSLSVQHSVGHLAHDAILECSPATTVAEAARQMHRIRHGSIIVVDRGQAVGIWTERDALNLDYCDAAMLDSPISQHMSSPVKTILDSESIQTLTFRFESEGIRHLLVIDELGNRVGVVSQTDVVNNQSIEFFIQLRDVASVMRPDPLIITGATSVAEMPALMRRLRQDAIIVDDCGRYGIFTESDALRLIGERKTTSQARQAASFPLLTVPLQTNLYKARGIFSEHQVRHLGVMDGKQMVGLLSYADIMLSVEQAYLRELQQLLNAQSSELFSSRRMLALAQEVADSSLQAIMITGANGLLESVNPAFTAITGYSPGEVIGQNPRMLTSNRHDDAFFLQMYSMLDCIGVWNGEIWNRRKNDEIYPAQLKITVVRGEAGEVTNYVGILSDRSEQRRYQEDLQTARSQLDEQVDLNRLMLETLPITAFIKDANGRYVVVNDRTAEFFGFPREKLIGCSDLDIFPFETAECLRADDRQVLQSGSLMSKEIRMQHRGAEHFLLVNKRAVTIRDAHFVIGASVDITARKRIEQRLEDERIILHMIARGDALSEILDTLCVRIERYLHGGLASVLLLDDTGLRLRHCAAPGLAPAYSEAIDGLEIGPSAGSCGAAAYTRQRVIVEDVIVDSRWECFREVAMRHGLRACWSTPILTANDKTLGTFAIYYRTPRRPNAYELELIDSVISLAAIAIERARSTEQLHRMATIDQLTGIPNRRHFLSLGTREVERGSRSGQPLTLCMIDIDNFKRVNDTHGHATGDAVLKRTAGLLAQSIRTVDVCGRLGGEEFVALLPEANLAAARQVAERLREDIARTRVVTADNIEVSVTISVGICQLGEAETLEQLMIRADQSLYAAKHAGRNQVVSA
;
A
#
# COMPACT_ATOMS: atom_id res chain seq x y z
N MET A 1 -16.74 -12.22 6.77
CA MET A 1 -16.03 -13.51 6.79
C MET A 1 -15.52 -13.71 8.22
N ARG A 2 -15.87 -14.82 8.89
CA ARG A 2 -15.66 -15.00 10.34
C ARG A 2 -14.18 -15.32 10.62
N LEU A 3 -13.66 -14.83 11.76
CA LEU A 3 -12.28 -15.07 12.25
C LEU A 3 -11.93 -16.54 12.56
N ASN A 4 -12.86 -17.48 12.40
CA ASN A 4 -12.62 -18.91 12.63
C ASN A 4 -12.19 -19.68 11.37
N ASP A 5 -12.15 -19.03 10.19
CA ASP A 5 -11.66 -19.65 8.95
C ASP A 5 -10.14 -19.48 8.73
N VAL A 6 -9.44 -18.79 9.64
CA VAL A 6 -7.98 -18.57 9.52
C VAL A 6 -7.17 -19.67 10.23
N THR A 7 -7.77 -20.39 11.18
CA THR A 7 -7.11 -21.50 11.90
C THR A 7 -7.12 -22.83 11.16
N SER A 8 -7.81 -22.94 10.01
CA SER A 8 -7.89 -24.18 9.21
C SER A 8 -6.85 -24.26 8.08
N LEU A 9 -5.96 -23.28 7.94
CA LEU A 9 -4.95 -23.22 6.86
C LEU A 9 -3.56 -23.77 7.22
N SER A 10 -3.35 -24.31 8.44
CA SER A 10 -2.10 -25.00 8.78
C SER A 10 -2.12 -26.46 8.37
N VAL A 11 -2.29 -26.75 7.07
CA VAL A 11 -1.67 -27.97 6.52
C VAL A 11 -0.17 -27.65 6.51
N GLN A 12 0.58 -28.16 7.49
CA GLN A 12 2.04 -28.13 7.46
C GLN A 12 2.48 -28.92 6.22
N HIS A 13 2.71 -28.24 5.10
CA HIS A 13 3.35 -28.87 3.96
C HIS A 13 4.79 -29.20 4.35
N SER A 14 5.17 -30.47 4.19
CA SER A 14 6.53 -30.95 4.40
C SER A 14 7.42 -30.59 3.20
N VAL A 15 8.74 -30.57 3.39
CA VAL A 15 9.72 -30.27 2.34
C VAL A 15 9.58 -31.20 1.13
N GLY A 16 9.13 -32.44 1.34
CA GLY A 16 8.88 -33.41 0.27
C GLY A 16 7.91 -32.92 -0.81
N HIS A 17 6.95 -32.05 -0.49
CA HIS A 17 6.02 -31.48 -1.48
C HIS A 17 6.67 -30.42 -2.40
N LEU A 18 7.83 -29.88 -2.02
CA LEU A 18 8.57 -28.87 -2.77
C LEU A 18 9.71 -29.45 -3.62
N ALA A 19 10.08 -30.70 -3.36
CA ALA A 19 11.19 -31.35 -4.03
C ALA A 19 10.83 -31.60 -5.50
N HIS A 20 11.71 -31.19 -6.42
CA HIS A 20 11.58 -31.54 -7.83
C HIS A 20 12.16 -32.94 -8.10
N ASP A 21 11.41 -33.79 -8.79
CA ASP A 21 11.83 -35.16 -9.16
C ASP A 21 12.99 -35.19 -10.18
N ALA A 22 13.17 -34.11 -10.94
CA ALA A 22 14.20 -34.02 -11.98
C ALA A 22 15.54 -33.52 -11.40
N ILE A 23 16.36 -34.43 -10.90
CA ILE A 23 17.72 -34.11 -10.45
C ILE A 23 18.68 -34.14 -11.64
N LEU A 24 19.35 -33.02 -11.92
CA LEU A 24 20.46 -32.99 -12.87
C LEU A 24 21.70 -33.61 -12.22
N GLU A 25 22.28 -34.64 -12.84
CA GLU A 25 23.40 -35.40 -12.28
C GLU A 25 24.62 -35.45 -13.23
N CYS A 26 25.83 -35.46 -12.68
CA CYS A 26 27.06 -35.73 -13.43
C CYS A 26 28.09 -36.58 -12.66
N SER A 27 29.08 -37.09 -13.37
CA SER A 27 30.21 -37.83 -12.80
C SER A 27 31.23 -36.89 -12.15
N PRO A 28 31.97 -37.32 -11.11
CA PRO A 28 33.09 -36.56 -10.52
C PRO A 28 34.17 -36.14 -11.52
N ALA A 29 34.28 -36.86 -12.64
CA ALA A 29 35.24 -36.61 -13.72
C ALA A 29 34.73 -35.62 -14.79
N THR A 30 33.44 -35.26 -14.77
CA THR A 30 32.88 -34.25 -15.68
C THR A 30 33.62 -32.93 -15.49
N THR A 31 34.03 -32.27 -16.57
CA THR A 31 34.76 -31.00 -16.47
C THR A 31 33.82 -29.86 -16.06
N VAL A 32 34.37 -28.82 -15.42
CA VAL A 32 33.60 -27.62 -15.03
C VAL A 32 32.85 -27.02 -16.23
N ALA A 33 33.52 -26.89 -17.39
CA ALA A 33 32.88 -26.34 -18.59
C ALA A 33 31.72 -27.21 -19.10
N GLU A 34 31.84 -28.54 -19.01
CA GLU A 34 30.77 -29.44 -19.43
C GLU A 34 29.59 -29.42 -18.46
N ALA A 35 29.86 -29.40 -17.16
CA ALA A 35 28.82 -29.22 -16.14
C ALA A 35 28.06 -27.90 -16.31
N ALA A 36 28.79 -26.80 -16.59
CA ALA A 36 28.19 -25.50 -16.86
C ALA A 36 27.28 -25.52 -18.08
N ARG A 37 27.70 -26.18 -19.17
CA ARG A 37 26.87 -26.37 -20.37
C ARG A 37 25.60 -27.17 -20.08
N GLN A 38 25.70 -28.24 -19.29
CA GLN A 38 24.56 -29.08 -18.93
C GLN A 38 23.54 -28.30 -18.11
N MET A 39 24.01 -27.61 -17.06
CA MET A 39 23.17 -26.74 -16.22
C MET A 39 22.50 -25.63 -17.04
N HIS A 40 23.25 -24.94 -17.90
CA HIS A 40 22.72 -23.85 -18.74
C HIS A 40 21.68 -24.36 -19.76
N ARG A 41 21.95 -25.48 -20.44
CA ARG A 41 21.05 -26.05 -21.46
C ARG A 41 19.69 -26.45 -20.89
N ILE A 42 19.67 -26.97 -19.67
CA ILE A 42 18.45 -27.46 -19.00
C ILE A 42 17.85 -26.36 -18.10
N ARG A 43 18.50 -25.18 -18.01
CA ARG A 43 18.12 -24.05 -17.14
C ARG A 43 17.93 -24.46 -15.68
N HIS A 44 18.84 -25.28 -15.16
CA HIS A 44 18.82 -25.73 -13.76
C HIS A 44 19.89 -24.99 -12.95
N GLY A 45 19.54 -24.58 -11.72
CA GLY A 45 20.41 -23.78 -10.84
C GLY A 45 21.51 -24.57 -10.12
N SER A 46 21.47 -25.91 -10.18
CA SER A 46 22.44 -26.80 -9.55
C SER A 46 22.59 -28.12 -10.31
N ILE A 47 23.73 -28.77 -10.13
CA ILE A 47 24.01 -30.14 -10.57
C ILE A 47 24.55 -30.97 -9.40
N ILE A 48 24.04 -32.18 -9.25
CA ILE A 48 24.50 -33.14 -8.23
C ILE A 48 25.59 -34.00 -8.84
N VAL A 49 26.72 -34.09 -8.15
CA VAL A 49 27.84 -34.95 -8.52
C VAL A 49 27.66 -36.30 -7.85
N VAL A 50 27.59 -37.36 -8.65
CA VAL A 50 27.26 -38.71 -8.21
C VAL A 50 28.40 -39.67 -8.51
N ASP A 51 28.95 -40.30 -7.48
CA ASP A 51 29.91 -41.39 -7.62
C ASP A 51 29.28 -42.70 -7.16
N ARG A 52 29.32 -43.73 -8.01
CA ARG A 52 28.76 -45.07 -7.74
C ARG A 52 27.33 -45.06 -7.16
N GLY A 53 26.49 -44.12 -7.59
CA GLY A 53 25.09 -43.98 -7.15
C GLY A 53 24.88 -43.18 -5.87
N GLN A 54 25.95 -42.66 -5.23
CA GLN A 54 25.87 -41.77 -4.07
C GLN A 54 26.16 -40.32 -4.47
N ALA A 55 25.38 -39.38 -3.92
CA ALA A 55 25.65 -37.95 -4.09
C ALA A 55 26.88 -37.55 -3.26
N VAL A 56 27.99 -37.24 -3.95
CA VAL A 56 29.28 -36.91 -3.31
C VAL A 56 29.54 -35.40 -3.26
N GLY A 57 28.85 -34.62 -4.08
CA GLY A 57 28.90 -33.16 -4.03
C GLY A 57 27.79 -32.50 -4.83
N ILE A 58 27.66 -31.19 -4.66
CA ILE A 58 26.72 -30.34 -5.40
C ILE A 58 27.49 -29.14 -5.93
N TRP A 59 27.21 -28.76 -7.17
CA TRP A 59 27.76 -27.55 -7.77
C TRP A 59 26.62 -26.65 -8.24
N THR A 60 26.70 -25.36 -7.89
CA THR A 60 25.61 -24.40 -8.09
C THR A 60 26.05 -23.20 -8.95
N GLU A 61 25.08 -22.44 -9.46
CA GLU A 61 25.34 -21.17 -10.16
C GLU A 61 26.22 -20.20 -9.34
N ARG A 62 26.11 -20.22 -8.01
CA ARG A 62 26.93 -19.40 -7.11
C ARG A 62 28.38 -19.86 -7.05
N ASP A 63 28.61 -21.17 -7.10
CA ASP A 63 29.97 -21.73 -7.11
C ASP A 63 30.71 -21.37 -8.40
N ALA A 64 29.98 -21.21 -9.51
CA ALA A 64 30.53 -20.76 -10.79
C ALA A 64 31.15 -19.34 -10.71
N LEU A 65 30.66 -18.45 -9.83
CA LEU A 65 31.26 -17.12 -9.62
C LEU A 65 32.64 -17.15 -8.94
N ASN A 66 32.99 -18.26 -8.29
CA ASN A 66 34.29 -18.42 -7.63
C ASN A 66 35.39 -18.85 -8.61
N LEU A 67 35.02 -19.20 -9.85
CA LEU A 67 35.94 -19.71 -10.85
C LEU A 67 36.47 -18.59 -11.75
N ASP A 68 37.73 -18.71 -12.13
CA ASP A 68 38.32 -17.83 -13.14
C ASP A 68 38.01 -18.39 -14.53
N TYR A 69 37.04 -17.78 -15.21
CA TYR A 69 36.60 -18.16 -16.55
C TYR A 69 37.63 -17.80 -17.64
N CYS A 70 38.70 -17.08 -17.31
CA CYS A 70 39.84 -16.86 -18.20
C CYS A 70 40.89 -17.97 -18.11
N ASP A 71 40.84 -18.86 -17.10
CA ASP A 71 41.78 -19.98 -16.95
C ASP A 71 41.25 -21.25 -17.64
N ALA A 72 41.76 -21.51 -18.84
CA ALA A 72 41.39 -22.69 -19.62
C ALA A 72 41.73 -24.02 -18.91
N ALA A 73 42.81 -24.07 -18.11
CA ALA A 73 43.19 -25.29 -17.39
C ALA A 73 42.21 -25.59 -16.23
N MET A 74 41.70 -24.53 -15.60
CA MET A 74 40.65 -24.65 -14.58
C MET A 74 39.33 -25.15 -15.19
N LEU A 75 38.93 -24.63 -16.34
CA LEU A 75 37.69 -25.02 -17.02
C LEU A 75 37.67 -26.50 -17.45
N ASP A 76 38.84 -27.06 -17.74
CA ASP A 76 39.03 -28.47 -18.10
C ASP A 76 39.28 -29.38 -16.89
N SER A 77 39.39 -28.82 -15.68
CA SER A 77 39.54 -29.61 -14.46
C SER A 77 38.24 -30.32 -14.05
N PRO A 78 38.33 -31.46 -13.33
CA PRO A 78 37.16 -32.20 -12.86
C PRO A 78 36.29 -31.38 -11.89
N ILE A 79 34.98 -31.45 -12.05
CA ILE A 79 34.00 -30.77 -11.17
C ILE A 79 34.13 -31.19 -9.70
N SER A 80 34.64 -32.41 -9.45
CA SER A 80 34.93 -32.90 -8.10
C SER A 80 35.90 -32.02 -7.30
N GLN A 81 36.70 -31.19 -7.96
CA GLN A 81 37.60 -30.23 -7.31
C GLN A 81 36.92 -28.90 -6.95
N HIS A 82 35.74 -28.62 -7.52
CA HIS A 82 35.04 -27.32 -7.42
C HIS A 82 33.63 -27.42 -6.85
N MET A 83 33.15 -28.64 -6.60
CA MET A 83 31.85 -28.89 -5.97
C MET A 83 31.89 -28.66 -4.45
N SER A 84 30.75 -28.29 -3.88
CA SER A 84 30.54 -28.33 -2.43
C SER A 84 30.40 -29.79 -1.99
N SER A 85 31.21 -30.22 -1.03
CA SER A 85 31.19 -31.57 -0.46
C SER A 85 31.43 -31.51 1.06
N PRO A 86 30.69 -32.30 1.88
CA PRO A 86 29.60 -33.20 1.50
C PRO A 86 28.33 -32.46 1.07
N VAL A 87 27.45 -33.12 0.31
CA VAL A 87 26.15 -32.55 -0.09
C VAL A 87 25.30 -32.32 1.16
N LYS A 88 24.82 -31.09 1.32
CA LYS A 88 23.91 -30.76 2.41
C LYS A 88 22.52 -31.29 2.11
N THR A 89 21.97 -32.06 3.03
CA THR A 89 20.69 -32.75 2.89
C THR A 89 19.65 -32.22 3.85
N ILE A 90 18.37 -32.40 3.54
CA ILE A 90 17.22 -32.13 4.42
C ILE A 90 16.21 -33.28 4.31
N LEU A 91 15.57 -33.65 5.41
CA LEU A 91 14.54 -34.70 5.38
C LEU A 91 13.27 -34.19 4.69
N ASP A 92 12.61 -35.06 3.92
CA ASP A 92 11.35 -34.77 3.25
C ASP A 92 10.20 -34.46 4.23
N SER A 93 10.28 -34.98 5.45
CA SER A 93 9.35 -34.75 6.56
C SER A 93 9.58 -33.44 7.31
N GLU A 94 10.70 -32.75 7.09
CA GLU A 94 10.97 -31.47 7.74
C GLU A 94 10.02 -30.36 7.26
N SER A 95 9.93 -29.31 8.06
CA SER A 95 9.07 -28.16 7.78
C SER A 95 9.71 -27.19 6.79
N ILE A 96 8.87 -26.48 6.02
CA ILE A 96 9.32 -25.40 5.12
C ILE A 96 10.04 -24.28 5.89
N GLN A 97 9.68 -24.08 7.17
CA GLN A 97 10.35 -23.12 8.04
C GLN A 97 11.80 -23.54 8.32
N THR A 98 12.03 -24.82 8.64
CA THR A 98 13.38 -25.36 8.83
C THR A 98 14.20 -25.21 7.56
N LEU A 99 13.60 -25.53 6.41
CA LEU A 99 14.23 -25.36 5.10
C LEU A 99 14.67 -23.91 4.84
N THR A 100 13.77 -22.94 5.11
CA THR A 100 14.04 -21.50 4.93
C THR A 100 15.20 -21.04 5.81
N PHE A 101 15.18 -21.40 7.09
CA PHE A 101 16.24 -21.07 8.05
C PHE A 101 17.58 -21.67 7.63
N ARG A 102 17.60 -22.90 7.11
CA ARG A 102 18.83 -23.54 6.64
C ARG A 102 19.42 -22.86 5.41
N PHE A 103 18.58 -22.36 4.49
CA PHE A 103 19.08 -21.56 3.38
C PHE A 103 19.79 -20.28 3.85
N GLU A 104 19.24 -19.59 4.86
CA GLU A 104 19.82 -18.36 5.38
C GLU A 104 21.08 -18.63 6.23
N SER A 105 20.94 -19.43 7.29
CA SER A 105 22.01 -19.68 8.27
C SER A 105 23.25 -20.33 7.64
N GLU A 106 23.05 -21.18 6.65
CA GLU A 106 24.14 -21.87 5.96
C GLU A 106 24.58 -21.15 4.67
N GLY A 107 23.89 -20.09 4.26
CA GLY A 107 24.21 -19.29 3.07
C GLY A 107 24.08 -20.04 1.75
N ILE A 108 23.26 -21.11 1.72
CA ILE A 108 23.07 -22.00 0.57
C ILE A 108 21.74 -21.73 -0.12
N ARG A 109 21.62 -22.15 -1.39
CA ARG A 109 20.41 -21.93 -2.20
C ARG A 109 19.69 -23.20 -2.62
N HIS A 110 20.35 -24.35 -2.46
CA HIS A 110 19.85 -25.65 -2.84
C HIS A 110 20.18 -26.66 -1.74
N LEU A 111 19.24 -27.56 -1.45
CA LEU A 111 19.40 -28.66 -0.51
C LEU A 111 18.91 -29.95 -1.18
N LEU A 112 19.64 -31.05 -0.96
CA LEU A 112 19.21 -32.37 -1.41
C LEU A 112 18.17 -32.91 -0.44
N VAL A 113 16.97 -33.18 -0.93
CA VAL A 113 15.88 -33.78 -0.15
C VAL A 113 16.09 -35.28 -0.08
N ILE A 114 16.08 -35.83 1.14
CA ILE A 114 16.22 -37.25 1.42
C ILE A 114 15.01 -37.77 2.21
N ASP A 115 14.65 -39.03 2.01
CA ASP A 115 13.64 -39.70 2.83
C ASP A 115 14.24 -40.15 4.19
N GLU A 116 13.39 -40.69 5.09
CA GLU A 116 13.84 -41.23 6.38
C GLU A 116 14.80 -42.43 6.26
N LEU A 117 14.88 -43.07 5.08
CA LEU A 117 15.79 -44.17 4.78
C LEU A 117 17.12 -43.68 4.16
N GLY A 118 17.27 -42.37 3.94
CA GLY A 118 18.44 -41.75 3.33
C GLY A 118 18.49 -41.83 1.80
N ASN A 119 17.42 -42.27 1.14
CA ASN A 119 17.31 -42.22 -0.32
C ASN A 119 17.04 -40.80 -0.79
N ARG A 120 17.51 -40.49 -1.99
CA ARG A 120 17.37 -39.17 -2.61
C ARG A 120 15.97 -39.04 -3.19
N VAL A 121 15.23 -38.04 -2.74
CA VAL A 121 13.86 -37.73 -3.19
C VAL A 121 13.89 -36.66 -4.28
N GLY A 122 14.70 -35.60 -4.10
CA GLY A 122 14.76 -34.50 -5.04
C GLY A 122 15.73 -33.41 -4.60
N VAL A 123 15.74 -32.27 -5.30
CA VAL A 123 16.43 -31.05 -4.85
C VAL A 123 15.38 -29.96 -4.64
N VAL A 124 15.56 -29.17 -3.59
CA VAL A 124 14.72 -28.01 -3.29
C VAL A 124 15.57 -26.74 -3.28
N SER A 125 15.05 -25.68 -3.87
CA SER A 125 15.68 -24.37 -3.97
C SER A 125 14.88 -23.28 -3.24
N GLN A 126 15.52 -22.13 -2.99
CA GLN A 126 14.81 -20.93 -2.50
C GLN A 126 13.65 -20.50 -3.42
N THR A 127 13.77 -20.74 -4.73
CA THR A 127 12.73 -20.38 -5.71
C THR A 127 11.46 -21.22 -5.49
N ASP A 128 11.64 -22.50 -5.15
CA ASP A 128 10.54 -23.44 -4.91
C ASP A 128 9.74 -23.06 -3.66
N VAL A 129 10.43 -22.55 -2.64
CA VAL A 129 9.80 -22.04 -1.42
C VAL A 129 8.93 -20.81 -1.70
N VAL A 130 9.42 -19.82 -2.48
CA VAL A 130 8.64 -18.61 -2.79
C VAL A 130 7.44 -18.89 -3.70
N ASN A 131 7.57 -19.89 -4.58
CA ASN A 131 6.49 -20.28 -5.48
C ASN A 131 5.38 -21.08 -4.78
N ASN A 132 5.57 -21.49 -3.52
CA ASN A 132 4.57 -22.22 -2.74
C ASN A 132 3.38 -21.33 -2.33
N GLN A 133 2.16 -21.89 -2.36
CA GLN A 133 0.92 -21.23 -1.94
C GLN A 133 0.92 -20.75 -0.48
N SER A 134 1.73 -21.35 0.39
CA SER A 134 1.74 -21.08 1.83
C SER A 134 2.20 -19.67 2.22
N ILE A 135 2.84 -18.92 1.30
CA ILE A 135 3.37 -17.56 1.55
C ILE A 135 2.50 -16.48 0.87
N GLU A 136 1.50 -16.86 0.08
CA GLU A 136 0.66 -15.92 -0.70
C GLU A 136 -0.05 -14.89 0.18
N PHE A 137 -0.51 -15.29 1.37
CA PHE A 137 -1.18 -14.39 2.30
C PHE A 137 -0.28 -13.23 2.78
N PHE A 138 1.00 -13.51 3.03
CA PHE A 138 1.96 -12.50 3.49
C PHE A 138 2.38 -11.54 2.37
N ILE A 139 2.45 -12.05 1.13
CA ILE A 139 2.88 -11.30 -0.04
C ILE A 139 1.76 -10.37 -0.56
N GLN A 140 0.48 -10.77 -0.44
CA GLN A 140 -0.66 -9.98 -0.93
C GLN A 140 -0.81 -8.60 -0.27
N LEU A 141 -0.34 -8.43 0.96
CA LEU A 141 -0.54 -7.22 1.77
C LEU A 141 0.68 -6.28 1.79
N ARG A 142 1.71 -6.53 0.97
CA ARG A 142 2.96 -5.76 0.98
C ARG A 142 3.38 -5.28 -0.40
N ASP A 143 4.04 -4.13 -0.41
CA ASP A 143 4.54 -3.48 -1.62
C ASP A 143 6.04 -3.69 -1.82
N VAL A 144 6.49 -3.65 -3.08
CA VAL A 144 7.90 -3.78 -3.49
C VAL A 144 8.79 -2.80 -2.73
N ALA A 145 8.34 -1.56 -2.52
CA ALA A 145 9.07 -0.53 -1.77
C ALA A 145 9.48 -0.97 -0.35
N SER A 146 8.70 -1.85 0.30
CA SER A 146 8.96 -2.30 1.68
C SER A 146 9.98 -3.44 1.79
N VAL A 147 10.39 -4.01 0.65
CA VAL A 147 11.21 -5.24 0.59
C VAL A 147 12.43 -5.11 -0.31
N MET A 148 12.34 -4.32 -1.38
CA MET A 148 13.44 -4.15 -2.34
C MET A 148 14.72 -3.67 -1.67
N ARG A 149 15.87 -3.97 -2.29
CA ARG A 149 17.13 -3.32 -1.91
C ARG A 149 17.21 -1.93 -2.55
N PRO A 150 17.38 -0.86 -1.75
CA PRO A 150 17.69 0.45 -2.29
C PRO A 150 19.13 0.48 -2.85
N ASP A 151 19.38 1.41 -3.76
CA ASP A 151 20.71 1.68 -4.35
C ASP A 151 21.36 0.45 -5.01
N PRO A 152 20.78 -0.06 -6.12
CA PRO A 152 21.33 -1.23 -6.78
C PRO A 152 22.70 -0.91 -7.39
N LEU A 153 23.56 -1.92 -7.48
CA LEU A 153 24.87 -1.75 -8.10
C LEU A 153 24.71 -1.63 -9.62
N ILE A 154 24.97 -0.42 -10.13
CA ILE A 154 24.94 -0.10 -11.55
C ILE A 154 26.38 0.10 -12.05
N ILE A 155 26.76 -0.63 -13.08
CA ILE A 155 28.05 -0.47 -13.77
C ILE A 155 27.83 -0.04 -15.23
N THR A 156 28.85 0.57 -15.82
CA THR A 156 28.79 0.98 -17.23
C THR A 156 28.94 -0.22 -18.16
N GLY A 157 28.31 -0.21 -19.33
CA GLY A 157 28.48 -1.25 -20.34
C GLY A 157 29.91 -1.42 -20.89
N ALA A 158 30.82 -0.47 -20.59
CA ALA A 158 32.24 -0.53 -20.95
C ALA A 158 33.11 -1.25 -19.90
N THR A 159 32.59 -1.55 -18.72
CA THR A 159 33.31 -2.23 -17.63
C THR A 159 33.80 -3.61 -18.08
N SER A 160 35.00 -4.01 -17.63
CA SER A 160 35.59 -5.30 -18.00
C SER A 160 34.81 -6.46 -17.39
N VAL A 161 34.54 -7.49 -18.19
CA VAL A 161 33.83 -8.70 -17.70
C VAL A 161 34.61 -9.38 -16.57
N ALA A 162 35.95 -9.31 -16.57
CA ALA A 162 36.80 -9.87 -15.51
C ALA A 162 36.54 -9.23 -14.12
N GLU A 163 36.08 -7.99 -14.09
CA GLU A 163 35.83 -7.25 -12.84
C GLU A 163 34.47 -7.60 -12.22
N MET A 164 33.50 -8.07 -13.01
CA MET A 164 32.11 -8.20 -12.59
C MET A 164 31.93 -9.25 -11.48
N PRO A 165 32.46 -10.49 -11.57
CA PRO A 165 32.33 -11.49 -10.50
C PRO A 165 33.13 -11.15 -9.24
N ALA A 166 34.25 -10.41 -9.38
CA ALA A 166 34.96 -9.87 -8.22
C ALA A 166 34.10 -8.82 -7.49
N LEU A 167 33.39 -7.97 -8.24
CA LEU A 167 32.47 -6.97 -7.72
C LEU A 167 31.27 -7.61 -6.99
N MET A 168 30.66 -8.63 -7.60
CA MET A 168 29.57 -9.43 -7.01
C MET A 168 30.01 -10.08 -5.69
N ARG A 169 31.19 -10.71 -5.66
CA ARG A 169 31.75 -11.33 -4.46
C ARG A 169 32.03 -10.32 -3.35
N ARG A 170 32.70 -9.20 -3.68
CA ARG A 170 33.06 -8.15 -2.71
C ARG A 170 31.83 -7.54 -2.04
N LEU A 171 30.78 -7.29 -2.82
CA LEU A 171 29.55 -6.64 -2.34
C LEU A 171 28.47 -7.64 -1.88
N ARG A 172 28.75 -8.96 -1.99
CA ARG A 172 27.81 -10.05 -1.68
C ARG A 172 26.47 -9.90 -2.41
N GLN A 173 26.52 -9.50 -3.68
CA GLN A 173 25.35 -9.33 -4.53
C GLN A 173 25.28 -10.44 -5.57
N ASP A 174 24.06 -10.85 -5.90
CA ASP A 174 23.72 -11.94 -6.79
C ASP A 174 23.34 -11.48 -8.20
N ALA A 175 23.25 -10.17 -8.42
CA ALA A 175 23.15 -9.56 -9.73
C ALA A 175 23.78 -8.16 -9.76
N ILE A 176 24.18 -7.72 -10.96
CA ILE A 176 24.66 -6.37 -11.26
C ILE A 176 23.82 -5.80 -12.39
N ILE A 177 23.45 -4.52 -12.27
CA ILE A 177 22.77 -3.79 -13.34
C ILE A 177 23.82 -3.19 -14.27
N VAL A 178 23.66 -3.40 -15.57
CA VAL A 178 24.54 -2.85 -16.60
C VAL A 178 23.81 -1.75 -17.35
N ASP A 179 24.31 -0.52 -17.26
CA ASP A 179 23.80 0.63 -18.01
C ASP A 179 24.59 0.80 -19.31
N ASP A 180 23.90 0.66 -20.44
CA ASP A 180 24.41 0.99 -21.76
C ASP A 180 23.61 2.17 -22.36
N CYS A 181 24.02 3.39 -22.00
CA CYS A 181 23.45 4.64 -22.50
C CYS A 181 21.93 4.76 -22.25
N GLY A 182 21.46 4.41 -21.04
CA GLY A 182 20.06 4.48 -20.65
C GLY A 182 19.25 3.22 -20.97
N ARG A 183 19.88 2.20 -21.58
CA ARG A 183 19.33 0.85 -21.69
C ARG A 183 19.89 0.02 -20.53
N TYR A 184 19.03 -0.38 -19.60
CA TYR A 184 19.43 -1.24 -18.49
C TYR A 184 19.37 -2.72 -18.88
N GLY A 185 20.44 -3.42 -18.54
CA GLY A 185 20.56 -4.88 -18.57
C GLY A 185 20.94 -5.40 -17.20
N ILE A 186 21.00 -6.71 -17.08
CA ILE A 186 21.37 -7.38 -15.83
C ILE A 186 22.41 -8.47 -16.12
N PHE A 187 23.38 -8.58 -15.24
CA PHE A 187 24.31 -9.70 -15.20
C PHE A 187 24.09 -10.46 -13.90
N THR A 188 23.81 -11.75 -14.04
CA THR A 188 23.48 -12.66 -12.94
C THR A 188 24.46 -13.84 -12.91
N GLU A 189 24.34 -14.69 -11.90
CA GLU A 189 25.07 -15.96 -11.82
C GLU A 189 24.85 -16.85 -13.07
N SER A 190 23.64 -16.82 -13.65
CA SER A 190 23.32 -17.61 -14.85
C SER A 190 24.05 -17.09 -16.10
N ASP A 191 24.31 -15.79 -16.18
CA ASP A 191 25.12 -15.20 -17.26
C ASP A 191 26.59 -15.60 -17.13
N ALA A 192 27.13 -15.67 -15.91
CA ALA A 192 28.47 -16.18 -15.66
C ALA A 192 28.61 -17.66 -16.06
N LEU A 193 27.61 -18.48 -15.71
CA LEU A 193 27.55 -19.90 -16.08
C LEU A 193 27.52 -20.10 -17.60
N ARG A 194 26.75 -19.27 -18.31
CA ARG A 194 26.70 -19.25 -19.78
C ARG A 194 28.08 -18.96 -20.38
N LEU A 195 28.81 -17.98 -19.86
CA LEU A 195 30.15 -17.62 -20.36
C LEU A 195 31.16 -18.77 -20.17
N ILE A 196 31.11 -19.45 -19.03
CA ILE A 196 31.91 -20.65 -18.73
C ILE A 196 31.62 -21.77 -19.73
N GLY A 197 30.34 -22.06 -19.99
CA GLY A 197 29.92 -23.13 -20.91
C GLY A 197 30.22 -22.84 -22.38
N GLU A 198 30.10 -21.58 -22.81
CA GLU A 198 30.34 -21.15 -24.20
C GLU A 198 31.83 -20.90 -24.51
N ARG A 199 32.72 -20.88 -23.51
CA ARG A 199 34.14 -20.48 -23.62
C ARG A 199 34.33 -19.12 -24.31
N LYS A 200 33.39 -18.19 -24.10
CA LYS A 200 33.45 -16.87 -24.73
C LYS A 200 34.36 -15.93 -23.92
N THR A 201 35.41 -15.42 -24.57
CA THR A 201 36.26 -14.33 -24.07
C THR A 201 35.64 -12.98 -24.42
N THR A 202 34.51 -12.69 -23.81
CA THR A 202 33.87 -11.37 -23.92
C THR A 202 34.63 -10.36 -23.07
N SER A 203 35.01 -9.20 -23.62
CA SER A 203 35.81 -8.20 -22.90
C SER A 203 34.99 -7.13 -22.19
N GLN A 204 33.74 -6.89 -22.60
CA GLN A 204 32.90 -5.79 -22.07
C GLN A 204 31.57 -6.26 -21.48
N ALA A 205 31.16 -5.62 -20.38
CA ALA A 205 29.92 -5.90 -19.65
C ALA A 205 28.66 -5.88 -20.53
N ARG A 206 28.58 -4.95 -21.50
CA ARG A 206 27.44 -4.86 -22.44
C ARG A 206 27.19 -6.13 -23.28
N GLN A 207 28.24 -6.93 -23.50
CA GLN A 207 28.18 -8.16 -24.28
C GLN A 207 27.94 -9.40 -23.38
N ALA A 208 28.22 -9.27 -22.08
CA ALA A 208 28.03 -10.32 -21.08
C ALA A 208 26.63 -10.29 -20.45
N ALA A 209 26.06 -9.11 -20.24
CA ALA A 209 24.76 -8.92 -19.60
C ALA A 209 23.56 -9.22 -20.52
N SER A 210 22.45 -9.59 -19.90
CA SER A 210 21.16 -9.84 -20.54
C SER A 210 20.33 -8.55 -20.62
N PHE A 211 19.78 -8.24 -21.80
CA PHE A 211 18.96 -7.04 -22.05
C PHE A 211 17.62 -7.39 -22.70
N PRO A 212 16.52 -6.69 -22.37
CA PRO A 212 16.40 -5.64 -21.34
C PRO A 212 16.26 -6.21 -19.92
N LEU A 213 16.70 -5.46 -18.91
CA LEU A 213 16.32 -5.72 -17.52
C LEU A 213 14.80 -5.49 -17.38
N LEU A 214 14.08 -6.50 -16.89
CA LEU A 214 12.66 -6.38 -16.56
C LEU A 214 12.50 -5.49 -15.34
N THR A 215 11.52 -4.59 -15.38
CA THR A 215 11.33 -3.59 -14.34
C THR A 215 9.88 -3.49 -13.87
N VAL A 216 9.71 -3.05 -12.61
CA VAL A 216 8.42 -2.78 -11.98
C VAL A 216 8.42 -1.40 -11.32
N PRO A 217 7.29 -0.68 -11.32
CA PRO A 217 7.15 0.54 -10.52
C PRO A 217 7.32 0.31 -9.02
N LEU A 218 7.84 1.30 -8.30
CA LEU A 218 8.07 1.25 -6.84
C LEU A 218 6.82 0.83 -6.03
N GLN A 219 5.63 1.28 -6.45
CA GLN A 219 4.34 1.01 -5.81
C GLN A 219 3.70 -0.32 -6.24
N THR A 220 4.45 -1.20 -6.90
CA THR A 220 3.93 -2.51 -7.31
C THR A 220 3.74 -3.38 -6.09
N ASN A 221 2.59 -4.06 -5.99
CA ASN A 221 2.35 -5.08 -4.97
C ASN A 221 3.27 -6.29 -5.21
N LEU A 222 3.84 -6.87 -4.14
CA LEU A 222 4.75 -8.02 -4.24
C LEU A 222 4.12 -9.23 -4.91
N TYR A 223 2.80 -9.44 -4.81
CA TYR A 223 2.10 -10.51 -5.50
C TYR A 223 2.21 -10.36 -7.04
N LYS A 224 2.08 -9.12 -7.53
CA LYS A 224 2.23 -8.81 -8.96
C LYS A 224 3.70 -8.94 -9.38
N ALA A 225 4.65 -8.49 -8.56
CA ALA A 225 6.07 -8.67 -8.82
C ALA A 225 6.46 -10.17 -8.89
N ARG A 226 5.91 -11.00 -7.99
CA ARG A 226 6.06 -12.47 -8.04
C ARG A 226 5.51 -13.06 -9.33
N GLY A 227 4.31 -12.63 -9.75
CA GLY A 227 3.75 -13.05 -11.03
C GLY A 227 4.70 -12.81 -12.21
N ILE A 228 5.39 -11.66 -12.22
CA ILE A 228 6.37 -11.34 -13.25
C ILE A 228 7.62 -12.23 -13.16
N PHE A 229 8.13 -12.52 -11.95
CA PHE A 229 9.23 -13.48 -11.76
C PHE A 229 8.89 -14.84 -12.37
N SER A 230 7.70 -15.39 -12.07
CA SER A 230 7.27 -16.69 -12.55
C SER A 230 7.00 -16.70 -14.06
N GLU A 231 6.30 -15.69 -14.59
CA GLU A 231 5.93 -15.59 -16.01
C GLU A 231 7.16 -15.46 -16.91
N HIS A 232 8.14 -14.67 -16.50
CA HIS A 232 9.33 -14.39 -17.31
C HIS A 232 10.52 -15.28 -16.94
N GLN A 233 10.36 -16.19 -15.98
CA GLN A 233 11.42 -17.07 -15.45
C GLN A 233 12.69 -16.29 -15.03
N VAL A 234 12.51 -15.12 -14.42
CA VAL A 234 13.60 -14.29 -13.90
C VAL A 234 13.62 -14.34 -12.37
N ARG A 235 14.76 -14.01 -11.78
CA ARG A 235 14.95 -13.96 -10.32
C ARG A 235 15.19 -12.56 -9.76
N HIS A 236 15.34 -11.58 -10.66
CA HIS A 236 15.61 -10.18 -10.33
C HIS A 236 14.73 -9.25 -11.17
N LEU A 237 14.18 -8.22 -10.52
CA LEU A 237 13.41 -7.15 -11.17
C LEU A 237 14.01 -5.81 -10.77
N GLY A 238 14.28 -4.96 -11.75
CA GLY A 238 14.67 -3.58 -11.50
C GLY A 238 13.44 -2.79 -10.99
N VAL A 239 13.63 -1.99 -9.96
CA VAL A 239 12.56 -1.16 -9.42
C VAL A 239 12.75 0.27 -9.91
N MET A 240 11.70 0.83 -10.50
CA MET A 240 11.71 2.15 -11.13
C MET A 240 10.82 3.11 -10.35
N ASP A 241 11.32 4.32 -10.13
CA ASP A 241 10.51 5.49 -9.76
C ASP A 241 10.52 6.47 -10.94
N GLY A 242 9.42 6.50 -11.69
CA GLY A 242 9.36 7.17 -12.98
C GLY A 242 10.37 6.60 -13.99
N LYS A 243 11.42 7.38 -14.32
CA LYS A 243 12.51 6.98 -15.24
C LYS A 243 13.80 6.58 -14.51
N GLN A 244 13.84 6.70 -13.20
CA GLN A 244 15.03 6.44 -12.40
C GLN A 244 14.99 5.02 -11.83
N MET A 245 16.12 4.32 -11.90
CA MET A 245 16.30 3.04 -11.22
C MET A 245 16.60 3.28 -9.74
N VAL A 246 15.69 2.86 -8.87
CA VAL A 246 15.74 3.13 -7.42
C VAL A 246 16.06 1.89 -6.59
N GLY A 247 15.92 0.70 -7.17
CA GLY A 247 16.14 -0.54 -6.44
C GLY A 247 16.27 -1.76 -7.32
N LEU A 248 16.64 -2.87 -6.70
CA LEU A 248 16.56 -4.21 -7.26
C LEU A 248 15.78 -5.08 -6.29
N LEU A 249 14.79 -5.81 -6.81
CA LEU A 249 14.04 -6.80 -6.05
C LEU A 249 14.50 -8.19 -6.48
N SER A 250 14.86 -9.04 -5.52
CA SER A 250 15.18 -10.45 -5.73
C SER A 250 14.24 -11.37 -4.95
N TYR A 251 14.22 -12.66 -5.32
CA TYR A 251 13.55 -13.69 -4.53
C TYR A 251 14.06 -13.76 -3.08
N ALA A 252 15.36 -13.56 -2.87
CA ALA A 252 15.97 -13.59 -1.55
C ALA A 252 15.42 -12.47 -0.65
N ASP A 253 15.13 -11.29 -1.22
CA ASP A 253 14.58 -10.16 -0.47
C ASP A 253 13.15 -10.43 -0.02
N ILE A 254 12.34 -11.04 -0.89
CA ILE A 254 10.98 -11.49 -0.54
C ILE A 254 11.03 -12.49 0.61
N MET A 255 11.92 -13.50 0.55
CA MET A 255 12.07 -14.49 1.60
C MET A 255 12.47 -13.89 2.95
N LEU A 256 13.49 -13.03 2.97
CA LEU A 256 13.94 -12.33 4.18
C LEU A 256 12.80 -11.52 4.82
N SER A 257 11.95 -10.89 4.00
CA SER A 257 10.83 -10.10 4.50
C SER A 257 9.74 -10.91 5.21
N VAL A 258 9.54 -12.16 4.77
CA VAL A 258 8.57 -13.11 5.33
C VAL A 258 9.10 -13.67 6.65
N GLU A 259 10.37 -14.06 6.69
CA GLU A 259 11.04 -14.54 7.89
C GLU A 259 11.05 -13.51 9.02
N GLN A 260 11.39 -12.25 8.71
CA GLN A 260 11.35 -11.16 9.69
C GLN A 260 9.94 -10.84 10.21
N ALA A 261 8.90 -11.13 9.44
CA ALA A 261 7.51 -11.01 9.90
C ALA A 261 7.19 -12.11 10.91
N TYR A 262 7.54 -13.35 10.59
CA TYR A 262 7.31 -14.52 11.44
C TYR A 262 8.11 -14.47 12.75
N LEU A 263 9.39 -14.08 12.71
CA LEU A 263 10.23 -13.95 13.91
C LEU A 263 9.66 -12.92 14.90
N ARG A 264 9.08 -11.82 14.39
CA ARG A 264 8.40 -10.83 15.24
C ARG A 264 7.18 -11.41 15.94
N GLU A 265 6.40 -12.23 15.24
CA GLU A 265 5.22 -12.92 15.82
C GLU A 265 5.65 -13.96 16.86
N LEU A 266 6.69 -14.75 16.58
CA LEU A 266 7.24 -15.71 17.51
C LEU A 266 7.82 -15.04 18.77
N GLN A 267 8.51 -13.90 18.62
CA GLN A 267 9.00 -13.10 19.75
C GLN A 267 7.84 -12.57 20.62
N GLN A 268 6.72 -12.17 20.02
CA GLN A 268 5.54 -11.76 20.78
C GLN A 268 4.94 -12.92 21.59
N LEU A 269 4.87 -14.12 21.00
CA LEU A 269 4.40 -15.32 21.69
C LEU A 269 5.35 -15.78 22.81
N LEU A 270 6.66 -15.77 22.57
CA LEU A 270 7.68 -16.08 23.58
C LEU A 270 7.65 -15.09 24.75
N ASN A 271 7.47 -13.79 24.46
CA ASN A 271 7.34 -12.77 25.49
C ASN A 271 6.06 -12.96 26.34
N ALA A 272 4.96 -13.39 25.72
CA ALA A 272 3.74 -13.73 26.44
C ALA A 272 3.93 -14.94 27.39
N GLN A 273 4.60 -16.00 26.93
CA GLN A 273 4.86 -17.21 27.73
C GLN A 273 5.88 -16.99 28.86
N SER A 274 6.92 -16.17 28.60
CA SER A 274 7.91 -15.77 29.61
C SER A 274 7.27 -14.98 30.76
N SER A 275 6.29 -14.13 30.46
CA SER A 275 5.54 -13.36 31.46
C SER A 275 4.70 -14.25 32.39
N GLU A 276 4.18 -15.38 31.92
CA GLU A 276 3.37 -16.31 32.71
C GLU A 276 4.24 -17.14 33.67
N LEU A 277 5.38 -17.65 33.18
CA LEU A 277 6.39 -18.30 34.01
C LEU A 277 6.97 -17.37 35.08
N PHE A 278 7.18 -16.09 34.74
CA PHE A 278 7.63 -15.08 35.68
C PHE A 278 6.60 -14.82 36.78
N SER A 279 5.31 -14.79 36.45
CA SER A 279 4.23 -14.60 37.44
C SER A 279 4.10 -15.77 38.43
N SER A 280 4.29 -17.00 37.97
CA SER A 280 4.23 -18.21 38.80
C SER A 280 5.47 -18.37 39.70
N ARG A 281 6.68 -18.11 39.16
CA ARG A 281 7.91 -18.06 39.97
C ARG A 281 7.87 -16.95 41.03
N ARG A 282 7.33 -15.79 40.67
CA ARG A 282 7.18 -14.66 41.59
C ARG A 282 6.15 -14.96 42.70
N MET A 283 5.10 -15.73 42.42
CA MET A 283 4.11 -16.13 43.43
C MET A 283 4.69 -17.13 44.45
N LEU A 284 5.49 -18.09 44.01
CA LEU A 284 6.21 -19.01 44.90
C LEU A 284 7.30 -18.29 45.72
N ALA A 285 8.06 -17.39 45.09
CA ALA A 285 9.03 -16.55 45.78
C ALA A 285 8.37 -15.63 46.81
N LEU A 286 7.24 -14.99 46.47
CA LEU A 286 6.46 -14.18 47.42
C LEU A 286 5.92 -15.01 48.59
N ALA A 287 5.44 -16.23 48.36
CA ALA A 287 4.92 -17.08 49.44
C ALA A 287 6.02 -17.46 50.45
N GLN A 288 7.23 -17.72 49.95
CA GLN A 288 8.39 -18.05 50.78
C GLN A 288 8.95 -16.81 51.48
N GLU A 289 9.03 -15.68 50.77
CA GLU A 289 9.45 -14.38 51.33
C GLU A 289 8.45 -13.83 52.36
N VAL A 290 7.14 -14.05 52.19
CA VAL A 290 6.11 -13.71 53.21
C VAL A 290 6.26 -14.56 54.47
N ALA A 291 6.60 -15.85 54.34
CA ALA A 291 6.88 -16.70 55.49
C ALA A 291 8.18 -16.29 56.21
N ASP A 292 9.21 -15.90 55.46
CA ASP A 292 10.52 -15.49 55.98
C ASP A 292 10.52 -14.06 56.56
N SER A 293 9.71 -13.16 56.00
CA SER A 293 9.53 -11.77 56.45
C SER A 293 8.41 -11.59 57.48
N SER A 294 7.67 -12.65 57.81
CA SER A 294 6.65 -12.62 58.86
C SER A 294 7.27 -12.17 60.18
N LEU A 295 6.77 -11.08 60.75
CA LEU A 295 7.18 -10.58 62.07
C LEU A 295 6.72 -11.48 63.23
N GLN A 296 5.90 -12.50 62.93
CA GLN A 296 5.51 -13.54 63.87
C GLN A 296 6.41 -14.76 63.69
N ALA A 297 6.86 -15.31 64.82
CA ALA A 297 7.60 -16.56 64.88
C ALA A 297 6.69 -17.72 64.47
N ILE A 298 7.01 -18.36 63.35
CA ILE A 298 6.31 -19.54 62.85
C ILE A 298 7.17 -20.75 63.16
N MET A 299 6.55 -21.76 63.76
CA MET A 299 7.16 -23.07 64.01
C MET A 299 6.23 -24.18 63.55
N ILE A 300 6.80 -25.20 62.93
CA ILE A 300 6.09 -26.38 62.45
C ILE A 300 6.68 -27.58 63.19
N THR A 301 5.83 -28.39 63.80
CA THR A 301 6.24 -29.67 64.40
C THR A 301 5.64 -30.84 63.63
N GLY A 302 6.29 -32.00 63.70
CA GLY A 302 5.70 -33.27 63.26
C GLY A 302 4.60 -33.75 64.21
N ALA A 303 3.95 -34.85 63.84
CA ALA A 303 2.92 -35.51 64.67
C ALA A 303 3.43 -35.96 66.06
N ASN A 304 4.75 -36.14 66.20
CA ASN A 304 5.43 -36.47 67.47
C ASN A 304 5.72 -35.25 68.37
N GLY A 305 5.36 -34.04 67.93
CA GLY A 305 5.58 -32.79 68.68
C GLY A 305 7.02 -32.26 68.66
N LEU A 306 7.88 -32.78 67.78
CA LEU A 306 9.24 -32.26 67.56
C LEU A 306 9.26 -31.22 66.43
N LEU A 307 10.02 -30.15 66.60
CA LEU A 307 10.17 -29.08 65.61
C LEU A 307 10.82 -29.59 64.32
N GLU A 308 10.12 -29.44 63.19
CA GLU A 308 10.61 -29.80 61.85
C GLU A 308 11.09 -28.56 61.08
N SER A 309 10.47 -27.41 61.32
CA SER A 309 10.83 -26.15 60.67
C SER A 309 10.50 -24.94 61.55
N VAL A 310 11.31 -23.89 61.43
CA VAL A 310 11.06 -22.57 62.05
C VAL A 310 11.44 -21.48 61.05
N ASN A 311 10.69 -20.37 61.03
CA ASN A 311 11.02 -19.21 60.18
C ASN A 311 12.06 -18.29 60.88
N PRO A 312 12.68 -17.35 60.15
CA PRO A 312 13.67 -16.42 60.71
C PRO A 312 13.18 -15.61 61.93
N ALA A 313 11.90 -15.22 61.96
CA ALA A 313 11.33 -14.48 63.09
C ALA A 313 11.24 -15.31 64.38
N PHE A 314 11.18 -16.64 64.29
CA PHE A 314 11.35 -17.51 65.46
C PHE A 314 12.70 -17.29 66.13
N THR A 315 13.77 -17.19 65.34
CA THR A 315 15.11 -16.91 65.87
C THR A 315 15.21 -15.49 66.42
N ALA A 316 14.62 -14.50 65.73
CA ALA A 316 14.62 -13.12 66.21
C ALA A 316 13.89 -12.95 67.55
N ILE A 317 12.73 -13.59 67.71
CA ILE A 317 11.91 -13.48 68.93
C ILE A 317 12.45 -14.38 70.05
N THR A 318 12.80 -15.63 69.77
CA THR A 318 13.18 -16.59 70.84
C THR A 318 14.68 -16.58 71.15
N GLY A 319 15.51 -16.11 70.23
CA GLY A 319 16.97 -16.13 70.31
C GLY A 319 17.60 -17.48 69.93
N TYR A 320 16.81 -18.50 69.58
CA TYR A 320 17.31 -19.81 69.19
C TYR A 320 17.41 -19.96 67.67
N SER A 321 18.55 -20.46 67.18
CA SER A 321 18.75 -20.68 65.75
C SER A 321 18.13 -22.02 65.29
N PRO A 322 17.78 -22.18 63.99
CA PRO A 322 17.18 -23.41 63.49
C PRO A 322 18.02 -24.66 63.82
N GLY A 323 19.34 -24.61 63.65
CA GLY A 323 20.24 -25.74 63.94
C GLY A 323 20.24 -26.18 65.41
N GLU A 324 19.77 -25.35 66.33
CA GLU A 324 19.68 -25.67 67.77
C GLU A 324 18.32 -26.25 68.18
N VAL A 325 17.26 -25.99 67.39
CA VAL A 325 15.87 -26.28 67.78
C VAL A 325 15.18 -27.31 66.90
N ILE A 326 15.64 -27.52 65.66
CA ILE A 326 15.10 -28.59 64.82
C ILE A 326 15.35 -29.94 65.52
N GLY A 327 14.30 -30.75 65.65
CA GLY A 327 14.28 -32.00 66.41
C GLY A 327 14.03 -31.87 67.90
N GLN A 328 13.92 -30.64 68.44
CA GLN A 328 13.60 -30.39 69.86
C GLN A 328 12.10 -30.18 70.07
N ASN A 329 11.65 -30.31 71.33
CA ASN A 329 10.27 -30.04 71.69
C ASN A 329 10.08 -28.55 72.08
N PRO A 330 9.03 -27.85 71.59
CA PRO A 330 8.74 -26.45 71.92
C PRO A 330 8.63 -26.13 73.42
N ARG A 331 8.46 -27.14 74.28
CA ARG A 331 8.52 -27.00 75.75
C ARG A 331 9.83 -26.37 76.25
N MET A 332 10.89 -26.34 75.45
CA MET A 332 12.13 -25.60 75.77
C MET A 332 11.91 -24.09 75.99
N LEU A 333 10.85 -23.50 75.42
CA LEU A 333 10.50 -22.08 75.58
C LEU A 333 9.73 -21.77 76.88
N THR A 334 9.43 -22.77 77.72
CA THR A 334 8.59 -22.60 78.92
C THR A 334 9.26 -21.75 80.01
N SER A 335 8.52 -20.81 80.59
CA SER A 335 9.02 -19.88 81.64
C SER A 335 8.74 -20.32 83.08
N ASN A 336 8.15 -21.51 83.29
CA ASN A 336 7.64 -22.02 84.58
C ASN A 336 6.56 -21.13 85.26
N ARG A 337 5.94 -20.19 84.53
CA ARG A 337 4.80 -19.40 85.03
C ARG A 337 3.43 -20.05 84.84
N HIS A 338 3.36 -21.11 84.05
CA HIS A 338 2.17 -21.93 83.81
C HIS A 338 2.40 -23.32 84.39
N ASP A 339 1.36 -23.91 84.99
CA ASP A 339 1.41 -25.23 85.59
C ASP A 339 1.15 -26.34 84.55
N ASP A 340 1.37 -27.61 84.93
CA ASP A 340 1.13 -28.74 84.02
C ASP A 340 -0.35 -28.88 83.64
N ALA A 341 -1.27 -28.40 84.48
CA ALA A 341 -2.71 -28.40 84.21
C ALA A 341 -3.06 -27.49 83.01
N PHE A 342 -2.41 -26.32 82.89
CA PHE A 342 -2.56 -25.43 81.74
C PHE A 342 -2.16 -26.11 80.41
N PHE A 343 -1.01 -26.79 80.37
CA PHE A 343 -0.55 -27.47 79.16
C PHE A 343 -1.42 -28.67 78.79
N LEU A 344 -1.89 -29.45 79.77
CA LEU A 344 -2.84 -30.54 79.55
C LEU A 344 -4.15 -30.05 78.92
N GLN A 345 -4.66 -28.89 79.37
CA GLN A 345 -5.85 -28.27 78.81
C GLN A 345 -5.61 -27.78 77.36
N MET A 346 -4.45 -27.20 77.07
CA MET A 346 -4.06 -26.79 75.72
C MET A 346 -4.04 -27.98 74.75
N TYR A 347 -3.36 -29.08 75.11
CA TYR A 347 -3.28 -30.26 74.25
C TYR A 347 -4.64 -30.95 74.06
N SER A 348 -5.45 -31.03 75.12
CA SER A 348 -6.82 -31.56 75.02
C SER A 348 -7.69 -30.74 74.05
N MET A 349 -7.49 -29.42 74.01
CA MET A 349 -8.21 -28.54 73.09
C MET A 349 -7.74 -28.71 71.65
N LEU A 350 -6.45 -28.94 71.41
CA LEU A 350 -5.92 -29.28 70.09
C LEU A 350 -6.46 -30.62 69.59
N ASP A 351 -6.59 -31.61 70.45
CA ASP A 351 -7.13 -32.93 70.10
C ASP A 351 -8.61 -32.86 69.71
N CYS A 352 -9.42 -32.09 70.45
CA CYS A 352 -10.86 -31.99 70.22
C CYS A 352 -11.24 -30.99 69.10
N ILE A 353 -10.57 -29.84 69.02
CA ILE A 353 -10.99 -28.69 68.19
C ILE A 353 -10.01 -28.43 67.04
N GLY A 354 -8.78 -28.94 67.12
CA GLY A 354 -7.77 -28.74 66.07
C GLY A 354 -7.13 -27.35 66.05
N VAL A 355 -7.53 -26.44 66.94
CA VAL A 355 -6.93 -25.10 67.09
C VAL A 355 -6.89 -24.74 68.57
N TRP A 356 -5.78 -24.15 69.00
CA TRP A 356 -5.64 -23.51 70.30
C TRP A 356 -5.10 -22.09 70.13
N ASN A 357 -5.59 -21.16 70.94
CA ASN A 357 -5.15 -19.77 70.94
C ASN A 357 -5.15 -19.24 72.37
N GLY A 358 -4.02 -18.75 72.85
CA GLY A 358 -3.89 -18.26 74.21
C GLY A 358 -2.63 -17.45 74.42
N GLU A 359 -2.61 -16.71 75.53
CA GLU A 359 -1.42 -16.00 75.98
C GLU A 359 -0.54 -16.96 76.79
N ILE A 360 0.73 -17.03 76.44
CA ILE A 360 1.74 -17.84 77.12
C ILE A 360 2.92 -16.97 77.53
N TRP A 361 3.53 -17.28 78.67
CA TRP A 361 4.76 -16.65 79.11
C TRP A 361 5.93 -17.52 78.69
N ASN A 362 6.75 -17.01 77.78
CA ASN A 362 7.90 -17.73 77.26
C ASN A 362 9.21 -17.15 77.78
N ARG A 363 10.25 -17.98 77.77
CA ARG A 363 11.63 -17.60 78.09
C ARG A 363 12.46 -17.65 76.81
N ARG A 364 13.16 -16.56 76.50
CA ARG A 364 14.13 -16.48 75.40
C ARG A 364 15.43 -17.20 75.78
N LYS A 365 16.33 -17.41 74.81
CA LYS A 365 17.67 -17.99 75.03
C LYS A 365 18.54 -17.19 76.01
N ASN A 366 18.32 -15.87 76.12
CA ASN A 366 19.03 -14.98 77.06
C ASN A 366 18.38 -14.93 78.47
N ASP A 367 17.48 -15.87 78.77
CA ASP A 367 16.68 -15.97 80.01
C ASP A 367 15.66 -14.85 80.25
N GLU A 368 15.43 -13.95 79.28
CA GLU A 368 14.38 -12.95 79.35
C GLU A 368 12.98 -13.58 79.24
N ILE A 369 12.10 -13.25 80.19
CA ILE A 369 10.70 -13.71 80.19
C ILE A 369 9.83 -12.64 79.56
N TYR A 370 9.05 -13.01 78.54
CA TYR A 370 8.17 -12.11 77.81
C TYR A 370 6.77 -12.73 77.61
N PRO A 371 5.71 -11.90 77.57
CA PRO A 371 4.37 -12.36 77.23
C PRO A 371 4.28 -12.56 75.71
N ALA A 372 3.87 -13.74 75.30
CA ALA A 372 3.69 -14.11 73.90
C ALA A 372 2.25 -14.53 73.63
N GLN A 373 1.67 -14.04 72.53
CA GLN A 373 0.43 -14.59 72.02
C GLN A 373 0.77 -15.79 71.12
N LEU A 374 0.27 -16.98 71.47
CA LEU A 374 0.52 -18.22 70.73
C LEU A 374 -0.79 -18.80 70.19
N LYS A 375 -0.79 -19.09 68.89
CA LYS A 375 -1.86 -19.84 68.22
C LYS A 375 -1.28 -21.10 67.60
N ILE A 376 -1.87 -22.25 67.88
CA ILE A 376 -1.47 -23.55 67.33
C ILE A 376 -2.62 -24.10 66.51
N THR A 377 -2.34 -24.54 65.28
CA THR A 377 -3.30 -25.20 64.38
C THR A 377 -2.81 -26.59 64.04
N VAL A 378 -3.70 -27.58 64.12
CA VAL A 378 -3.43 -28.96 63.73
C VAL A 378 -3.67 -29.11 62.23
N VAL A 379 -2.69 -29.64 61.52
CA VAL A 379 -2.80 -30.02 60.11
C VAL A 379 -3.04 -31.53 60.06
N ARG A 380 -4.08 -31.94 59.33
CA ARG A 380 -4.48 -33.34 59.18
C ARG A 380 -4.32 -33.77 57.73
N GLY A 381 -3.87 -35.00 57.53
CA GLY A 381 -3.78 -35.64 56.22
C GLY A 381 -5.14 -36.10 55.70
N GLU A 382 -5.17 -36.66 54.49
CA GLU A 382 -6.41 -37.07 53.80
C GLU A 382 -7.19 -38.18 54.56
N ALA A 383 -6.54 -38.96 55.42
CA ALA A 383 -7.19 -39.99 56.24
C ALA A 383 -7.50 -39.52 57.69
N GLY A 384 -7.37 -38.22 57.97
CA GLY A 384 -7.74 -37.58 59.25
C GLY A 384 -6.68 -37.68 60.35
N GLU A 385 -5.56 -38.35 60.08
CA GLU A 385 -4.38 -38.41 60.93
C GLU A 385 -3.72 -37.03 61.05
N VAL A 386 -3.22 -36.71 62.23
CA VAL A 386 -2.43 -35.49 62.43
C VAL A 386 -1.09 -35.66 61.75
N THR A 387 -0.77 -34.77 60.80
CA THR A 387 0.53 -34.75 60.11
C THR A 387 1.47 -33.76 60.78
N ASN A 388 0.99 -32.56 61.08
CA ASN A 388 1.80 -31.49 61.64
C ASN A 388 1.02 -30.59 62.61
N TYR A 389 1.74 -29.88 63.47
CA TYR A 389 1.20 -28.74 64.22
C TYR A 389 1.91 -27.47 63.77
N VAL A 390 1.16 -26.42 63.44
CA VAL A 390 1.68 -25.11 63.07
C VAL A 390 1.43 -24.13 64.20
N GLY A 391 2.50 -23.71 64.87
CA GLY A 391 2.49 -22.69 65.91
C GLY A 391 2.90 -21.32 65.37
N ILE A 392 2.09 -20.31 65.61
CA ILE A 392 2.39 -18.91 65.30
C ILE A 392 2.45 -18.14 66.63
N LEU A 393 3.59 -17.50 66.87
CA LEU A 393 3.93 -16.82 68.12
C LEU A 393 4.28 -15.36 67.85
N SER A 394 3.74 -14.44 68.64
CA SER A 394 4.06 -13.01 68.57
C SER A 394 4.40 -12.43 69.94
N ASP A 395 5.44 -11.61 70.00
CA ASP A 395 5.86 -10.88 71.19
C ASP A 395 5.05 -9.58 71.31
N ARG A 396 4.37 -9.38 72.46
CA ARG A 396 3.55 -8.18 72.67
C ARG A 396 4.34 -6.93 73.06
N SER A 397 5.65 -7.07 73.28
CA SER A 397 6.54 -5.98 73.71
C SER A 397 6.87 -5.00 72.56
N GLU A 398 6.83 -5.44 71.29
CA GLU A 398 7.20 -4.65 70.09
C GLU A 398 6.03 -3.93 69.39
N GLN A 399 4.79 -4.18 69.81
CA GLN A 399 3.57 -3.64 69.17
C GLN A 399 3.50 -2.09 69.13
N ARG A 400 4.34 -1.40 69.91
CA ARG A 400 4.46 0.07 69.92
C ARG A 400 5.31 0.65 68.77
N ARG A 401 6.26 -0.09 68.19
CA ARG A 401 7.05 0.38 67.03
C ARG A 401 6.28 0.27 65.71
N TYR A 402 5.38 -0.70 65.63
CA TYR A 402 4.52 -0.99 64.47
C TYR A 402 3.63 0.19 64.02
N GLN A 403 3.34 1.13 64.91
CA GLN A 403 2.55 2.32 64.58
C GLN A 403 3.32 3.31 63.68
N GLU A 404 4.65 3.34 63.76
CA GLU A 404 5.48 4.21 62.92
C GLU A 404 5.67 3.63 61.51
N ASP A 405 5.82 2.31 61.36
CA ASP A 405 5.92 1.63 60.06
C ASP A 405 4.62 1.70 59.23
N LEU A 406 3.47 1.67 59.91
CA LEU A 406 2.15 1.85 59.30
C LEU A 406 1.99 3.23 58.63
N GLN A 407 2.70 4.24 59.13
CA GLN A 407 2.68 5.59 58.57
C GLN A 407 3.54 5.68 57.29
N THR A 408 4.68 4.99 57.26
CA THR A 408 5.55 4.90 56.07
C THR A 408 4.91 4.09 54.94
N ALA A 409 4.31 2.93 55.25
CA ALA A 409 3.61 2.11 54.25
C ALA A 409 2.39 2.82 53.65
N ARG A 410 1.68 3.61 54.46
CA ARG A 410 0.56 4.43 53.99
C ARG A 410 1.01 5.54 53.03
N SER A 411 2.14 6.18 53.31
CA SER A 411 2.74 7.16 52.40
C SER A 411 3.17 6.55 51.06
N GLN A 412 3.72 5.32 51.05
CA GLN A 412 4.10 4.62 49.82
C GLN A 412 2.89 4.18 48.99
N LEU A 413 1.80 3.78 49.65
CA LEU A 413 0.55 3.44 48.96
C LEU A 413 -0.09 4.69 48.33
N ASP A 414 -0.07 5.83 49.05
CA ASP A 414 -0.55 7.11 48.53
C ASP A 414 0.28 7.53 47.29
N GLU A 415 1.61 7.40 47.34
CA GLU A 415 2.50 7.68 46.20
C GLU A 415 2.23 6.75 45.00
N GLN A 416 1.97 5.45 45.23
CA GLN A 416 1.60 4.52 44.15
C GLN A 416 0.23 4.82 43.54
N VAL A 417 -0.76 5.22 44.34
CA VAL A 417 -2.08 5.62 43.86
C VAL A 417 -1.99 6.90 43.03
N ASP A 418 -1.18 7.85 43.47
CA ASP A 418 -0.93 9.10 42.73
C ASP A 418 -0.16 8.85 41.42
N LEU A 419 0.84 7.96 41.42
CA LEU A 419 1.56 7.58 40.21
C LEU A 419 0.64 6.90 39.18
N ASN A 420 -0.18 5.93 39.61
CA ASN A 420 -1.14 5.24 38.72
C ASN A 420 -2.17 6.21 38.14
N ARG A 421 -2.61 7.19 38.95
CA ARG A 421 -3.50 8.26 38.50
C ARG A 421 -2.83 9.13 37.44
N LEU A 422 -1.62 9.61 37.72
CA LEU A 422 -0.85 10.44 36.79
C LEU A 422 -0.57 9.71 35.46
N MET A 423 -0.29 8.40 35.52
CA MET A 423 -0.13 7.58 34.32
C MET A 423 -1.40 7.54 33.46
N LEU A 424 -2.59 7.40 34.05
CA LEU A 424 -3.86 7.42 33.29
C LEU A 424 -4.22 8.81 32.76
N GLU A 425 -3.81 9.87 33.46
CA GLU A 425 -4.08 11.26 33.11
C GLU A 425 -3.17 11.80 31.98
N THR A 426 -1.92 11.32 31.91
CA THR A 426 -0.95 11.77 30.90
C THR A 426 -1.10 11.10 29.53
N LEU A 427 -1.87 10.02 29.41
CA LEU A 427 -2.08 9.31 28.15
C LEU A 427 -3.06 10.08 27.25
N PRO A 428 -2.77 10.24 25.94
CA PRO A 428 -3.66 10.90 24.98
C PRO A 428 -4.83 9.99 24.54
N ILE A 429 -5.41 9.24 25.48
CA ILE A 429 -6.50 8.29 25.26
C ILE A 429 -7.65 8.61 26.22
N THR A 430 -8.87 8.39 25.79
CA THR A 430 -10.01 8.33 26.72
C THR A 430 -9.95 6.96 27.40
N ALA A 431 -9.88 6.91 28.72
CA ALA A 431 -9.86 5.68 29.49
C ALA A 431 -10.94 5.69 30.58
N PHE A 432 -11.68 4.59 30.66
CA PHE A 432 -12.76 4.42 31.62
C PHE A 432 -12.92 2.98 32.11
N ILE A 433 -13.53 2.82 33.27
CA ILE A 433 -13.96 1.54 33.83
C ILE A 433 -15.44 1.63 34.15
N LYS A 434 -16.22 0.64 33.72
CA LYS A 434 -17.63 0.48 34.07
C LYS A 434 -17.87 -0.74 34.93
N ASP A 435 -18.88 -0.70 35.78
CA ASP A 435 -19.38 -1.86 36.51
C ASP A 435 -20.21 -2.80 35.60
N ALA A 436 -20.64 -3.94 36.13
CA ALA A 436 -21.47 -4.92 35.42
C ALA A 436 -22.84 -4.37 34.94
N ASN A 437 -23.31 -3.25 35.50
CA ASN A 437 -24.55 -2.58 35.09
C ASN A 437 -24.31 -1.53 33.98
N GLY A 438 -23.05 -1.32 33.59
CA GLY A 438 -22.63 -0.33 32.60
C GLY A 438 -22.53 1.08 33.16
N ARG A 439 -22.36 1.26 34.47
CA ARG A 439 -22.15 2.57 35.11
C ARG A 439 -20.66 2.87 35.23
N TYR A 440 -20.25 4.10 34.92
CA TYR A 440 -18.85 4.52 35.01
C TYR A 440 -18.38 4.58 36.47
N VAL A 441 -17.26 3.92 36.78
CA VAL A 441 -16.64 3.87 38.12
C VAL A 441 -15.31 4.62 38.13
N VAL A 442 -14.58 4.59 37.00
CA VAL A 442 -13.35 5.35 36.80
C VAL A 442 -13.41 6.00 35.43
N VAL A 443 -12.98 7.26 35.34
CA VAL A 443 -12.75 7.98 34.08
C VAL A 443 -11.50 8.84 34.26
N ASN A 444 -10.66 8.93 33.23
CA ASN A 444 -9.58 9.90 33.20
C ASN A 444 -10.07 11.27 32.66
N ASP A 445 -9.27 12.31 32.87
CA ASP A 445 -9.62 13.68 32.47
C ASP A 445 -9.89 13.80 30.97
N ARG A 446 -9.13 13.06 30.15
CA ARG A 446 -9.36 13.05 28.71
C ARG A 446 -10.75 12.57 28.31
N THR A 447 -11.29 11.59 29.05
CA THR A 447 -12.68 11.12 28.86
C THR A 447 -13.69 12.20 29.28
N ALA A 448 -13.44 12.88 30.40
CA ALA A 448 -14.28 13.97 30.88
C ALA A 448 -14.32 15.15 29.89
N GLU A 449 -13.16 15.57 29.38
CA GLU A 449 -13.02 16.58 28.34
C GLU A 449 -13.76 16.20 27.06
N PHE A 450 -13.53 14.97 26.58
CA PHE A 450 -14.13 14.49 25.34
C PHE A 450 -15.65 14.43 25.46
N PHE A 451 -16.20 13.88 26.55
CA PHE A 451 -17.64 13.81 26.79
C PHE A 451 -18.27 15.17 27.14
N GLY A 452 -17.45 16.14 27.57
CA GLY A 452 -17.90 17.48 27.93
C GLY A 452 -18.58 17.59 29.29
N PHE A 453 -18.36 16.63 30.19
CA PHE A 453 -18.91 16.61 31.54
C PHE A 453 -17.78 16.49 32.57
N PRO A 454 -17.90 17.18 33.73
CA PRO A 454 -16.95 17.00 34.81
C PRO A 454 -16.97 15.56 35.31
N ARG A 455 -15.80 15.04 35.71
CA ARG A 455 -15.60 13.65 36.12
C ARG A 455 -16.59 13.20 37.19
N GLU A 456 -16.85 14.05 38.18
CA GLU A 456 -17.74 13.76 39.32
C GLU A 456 -19.18 13.48 38.87
N LYS A 457 -19.59 14.09 37.75
CA LYS A 457 -20.90 13.87 37.14
C LYS A 457 -20.94 12.60 36.29
N LEU A 458 -19.81 12.17 35.74
CA LEU A 458 -19.71 10.95 34.94
C LEU A 458 -19.74 9.69 35.80
N ILE A 459 -19.12 9.73 36.99
CA ILE A 459 -19.14 8.59 37.91
C ILE A 459 -20.58 8.25 38.32
N GLY A 460 -20.96 6.99 38.17
CA GLY A 460 -22.30 6.46 38.44
C GLY A 460 -23.29 6.61 37.28
N CYS A 461 -23.01 7.44 36.27
CA CYS A 461 -23.85 7.55 35.07
C CYS A 461 -23.69 6.33 34.16
N SER A 462 -24.70 6.08 33.33
CA SER A 462 -24.67 5.09 32.24
C SER A 462 -24.51 5.79 30.88
N ASP A 463 -24.23 5.03 29.82
CA ASP A 463 -24.15 5.60 28.46
C ASP A 463 -25.45 6.33 28.04
N LEU A 464 -26.61 5.87 28.53
CA LEU A 464 -27.92 6.46 28.23
C LEU A 464 -28.12 7.85 28.83
N ASP A 465 -27.37 8.17 29.89
CA ASP A 465 -27.42 9.48 30.55
C ASP A 465 -26.55 10.52 29.82
N ILE A 466 -25.66 10.07 28.93
CA ILE A 466 -24.60 10.88 28.30
C ILE A 466 -24.80 10.99 26.79
N PHE A 467 -25.18 9.90 26.13
CA PHE A 467 -25.27 9.81 24.67
C PHE A 467 -26.71 9.60 24.18
N PRO A 468 -27.01 9.97 22.91
CA PRO A 468 -28.27 9.60 22.27
C PRO A 468 -28.50 8.09 22.30
N PHE A 469 -29.77 7.68 22.38
CA PHE A 469 -30.18 6.28 22.56
C PHE A 469 -29.45 5.29 21.63
N GLU A 470 -29.37 5.60 20.33
CA GLU A 470 -28.70 4.73 19.34
C GLU A 470 -27.21 4.52 19.64
N THR A 471 -26.51 5.58 20.03
CA THR A 471 -25.08 5.52 20.37
C THR A 471 -24.88 4.77 21.68
N ALA A 472 -25.69 5.08 22.69
CA ALA A 472 -25.63 4.44 24.00
C ALA A 472 -25.89 2.92 23.91
N GLU A 473 -26.90 2.50 23.16
CA GLU A 473 -27.22 1.07 22.97
C GLU A 473 -26.11 0.32 22.23
N CYS A 474 -25.47 0.95 21.24
CA CYS A 474 -24.32 0.37 20.56
C CYS A 474 -23.15 0.13 21.55
N LEU A 475 -22.82 1.13 22.38
CA LEU A 475 -21.76 1.02 23.38
C LEU A 475 -22.07 -0.05 24.45
N ARG A 476 -23.32 -0.17 24.86
CA ARG A 476 -23.79 -1.19 25.82
C ARG A 476 -23.82 -2.60 25.23
N ALA A 477 -24.10 -2.75 23.94
CA ALA A 477 -23.98 -4.02 23.25
C ALA A 477 -22.53 -4.50 23.22
N ASP A 478 -21.61 -3.60 22.92
CA ASP A 478 -20.16 -3.85 22.97
C ASP A 478 -19.71 -4.24 24.39
N ASP A 479 -20.22 -3.58 25.44
CA ASP A 479 -19.92 -3.90 26.85
C ASP A 479 -20.44 -5.31 27.23
N ARG A 480 -21.67 -5.67 26.83
CA ARG A 480 -22.23 -7.01 27.05
C ARG A 480 -21.44 -8.09 26.33
N GLN A 481 -20.99 -7.81 25.11
CA GLN A 481 -20.20 -8.75 24.33
C GLN A 481 -18.89 -9.10 25.06
N VAL A 482 -18.14 -8.11 25.55
CA VAL A 482 -16.88 -8.37 26.25
C VAL A 482 -17.09 -9.03 27.61
N LEU A 483 -18.18 -8.73 28.31
CA LEU A 483 -18.56 -9.42 29.55
C LEU A 483 -18.89 -10.89 29.32
N GLN A 484 -19.49 -11.25 28.18
CA GLN A 484 -19.80 -12.63 27.80
C GLN A 484 -18.57 -13.38 27.28
N SER A 485 -17.73 -12.75 26.46
CA SER A 485 -16.60 -13.41 25.80
C SER A 485 -15.33 -13.45 26.62
N GLY A 486 -15.11 -12.49 27.54
CA GLY A 486 -13.85 -12.31 28.29
C GLY A 486 -12.66 -11.82 27.46
N SER A 487 -12.69 -11.98 26.14
CA SER A 487 -11.65 -11.53 25.20
C SER A 487 -11.58 -10.01 25.02
N LEU A 488 -10.40 -9.52 24.62
CA LEU A 488 -10.21 -8.14 24.17
C LEU A 488 -11.01 -7.88 22.89
N MET A 489 -11.84 -6.83 22.91
CA MET A 489 -12.50 -6.30 21.72
C MET A 489 -11.76 -5.04 21.26
N SER A 490 -11.52 -4.93 19.95
CA SER A 490 -10.98 -3.74 19.30
C SER A 490 -11.82 -3.43 18.07
N LYS A 491 -12.31 -2.20 17.95
CA LYS A 491 -13.25 -1.79 16.88
C LYS A 491 -13.17 -0.30 16.60
N GLU A 492 -13.25 0.06 15.32
CA GLU A 492 -13.49 1.45 14.92
C GLU A 492 -14.98 1.78 15.01
N ILE A 493 -15.31 2.85 15.70
CA ILE A 493 -16.69 3.36 15.78
C ILE A 493 -16.74 4.78 15.22
N ARG A 494 -17.88 5.09 14.60
CA ARG A 494 -18.21 6.44 14.15
C ARG A 494 -19.27 7.00 15.07
N MET A 495 -18.99 8.14 15.68
CA MET A 495 -19.85 8.74 16.69
C MET A 495 -20.10 10.21 16.38
N GLN A 496 -21.37 10.60 16.42
CA GLN A 496 -21.74 12.01 16.40
C GLN A 496 -21.68 12.57 17.82
N HIS A 497 -20.81 13.55 18.06
CA HIS A 497 -20.66 14.14 19.39
C HIS A 497 -20.43 15.64 19.29
N ARG A 498 -21.19 16.41 20.09
CA ARG A 498 -21.12 17.89 20.19
C ARG A 498 -21.14 18.61 18.83
N GLY A 499 -21.92 18.11 17.89
CA GLY A 499 -22.08 18.71 16.56
C GLY A 499 -20.99 18.36 15.55
N ALA A 500 -20.01 17.53 15.92
CA ALA A 500 -18.97 17.02 15.03
C ALA A 500 -19.03 15.49 14.92
N GLU A 501 -18.58 14.97 13.79
CA GLU A 501 -18.37 13.54 13.58
C GLU A 501 -16.97 13.15 14.05
N HIS A 502 -16.88 12.12 14.88
CA HIS A 502 -15.64 11.56 15.40
C HIS A 502 -15.50 10.08 15.01
N PHE A 503 -14.28 9.68 14.67
CA PHE A 503 -13.89 8.28 14.50
C PHE A 503 -13.03 7.87 15.68
N LEU A 504 -13.46 6.86 16.43
CA LEU A 504 -12.75 6.37 17.60
C LEU A 504 -12.31 4.92 17.38
N LEU A 505 -11.04 4.62 17.65
CA LEU A 505 -10.59 3.25 17.83
C LEU A 505 -10.80 2.87 19.30
N VAL A 506 -11.79 2.01 19.54
CA VAL A 506 -12.22 1.60 20.88
C VAL A 506 -11.69 0.22 21.19
N ASN A 507 -11.04 0.08 22.34
CA ASN A 507 -10.61 -1.19 22.92
C ASN A 507 -11.37 -1.41 24.22
N LYS A 508 -11.96 -2.60 24.40
CA LYS A 508 -12.64 -2.97 25.66
C LYS A 508 -12.28 -4.39 26.08
N ARG A 509 -12.20 -4.62 27.39
CA ARG A 509 -12.05 -5.95 27.97
C ARG A 509 -12.82 -6.05 29.28
N ALA A 510 -13.42 -7.21 29.53
CA ALA A 510 -13.96 -7.53 30.85
C ALA A 510 -12.84 -8.02 31.79
N VAL A 511 -12.89 -7.59 33.05
CA VAL A 511 -11.98 -8.05 34.11
C VAL A 511 -12.80 -8.33 35.36
N THR A 512 -12.45 -9.40 36.06
CA THR A 512 -13.06 -9.74 37.35
C THR A 512 -12.07 -9.42 38.47
N ILE A 513 -12.49 -8.62 39.44
CA ILE A 513 -11.69 -8.26 40.62
C ILE A 513 -12.53 -8.55 41.86
N ARG A 514 -12.08 -9.45 42.74
CA ARG A 514 -12.77 -9.82 44.00
C ARG A 514 -14.27 -10.12 43.78
N ASP A 515 -14.55 -11.01 42.83
CA ASP A 515 -15.91 -11.45 42.43
C ASP A 515 -16.84 -10.38 41.82
N ALA A 516 -16.33 -9.17 41.55
CA ALA A 516 -17.05 -8.14 40.81
C ALA A 516 -16.53 -8.03 39.36
N HIS A 517 -17.45 -7.93 38.39
CA HIS A 517 -17.13 -7.77 36.98
C HIS A 517 -17.09 -6.29 36.57
N PHE A 518 -16.04 -5.94 35.83
CA PHE A 518 -15.82 -4.60 35.30
C PHE A 518 -15.51 -4.66 33.80
N VAL A 519 -15.87 -3.61 33.08
CA VAL A 519 -15.45 -3.38 31.69
C VAL A 519 -14.44 -2.25 31.68
N ILE A 520 -13.21 -2.55 31.28
CA ILE A 520 -12.17 -1.55 31.05
C ILE A 520 -12.24 -1.16 29.57
N GLY A 521 -12.44 0.13 29.31
CA GLY A 521 -12.50 0.70 27.96
C GLY A 521 -11.43 1.78 27.77
N ALA A 522 -10.77 1.76 26.62
CA ALA A 522 -9.91 2.83 26.18
C ALA A 522 -10.25 3.18 24.73
N SER A 523 -10.28 4.47 24.38
CA SER A 523 -10.46 4.88 22.99
C SER A 523 -9.57 6.04 22.56
N VAL A 524 -9.12 5.96 21.31
CA VAL A 524 -8.26 6.97 20.66
C VAL A 524 -9.06 7.63 19.55
N ASP A 525 -9.04 8.96 19.50
CA ASP A 525 -9.61 9.71 18.39
C ASP A 525 -8.71 9.61 17.16
N ILE A 526 -9.19 8.91 16.13
CA ILE A 526 -8.52 8.70 14.85
C ILE A 526 -9.13 9.56 13.73
N THR A 527 -9.96 10.55 14.06
CA THR A 527 -10.67 11.40 13.07
C THR A 527 -9.73 12.09 12.11
N ALA A 528 -8.63 12.67 12.61
CA ALA A 528 -7.64 13.33 11.77
C ALA A 528 -7.02 12.34 10.75
N ARG A 529 -6.67 11.14 11.22
CA ARG A 529 -6.16 10.06 10.37
C ARG A 529 -7.18 9.62 9.33
N LYS A 530 -8.44 9.39 9.72
CA LYS A 530 -9.52 8.98 8.80
C LYS A 530 -9.82 10.03 7.73
N ARG A 531 -9.76 11.32 8.08
CA ARG A 531 -9.92 12.43 7.11
C ARG A 531 -8.79 12.44 6.07
N ILE A 532 -7.55 12.14 6.47
CA ILE A 532 -6.41 12.02 5.54
C ILE A 532 -6.59 10.80 4.64
N GLU A 533 -6.94 9.63 5.21
CA GLU A 533 -7.20 8.40 4.44
C GLU A 533 -8.30 8.62 3.39
N GLN A 534 -9.39 9.29 3.76
CA GLN A 534 -10.49 9.59 2.85
C GLN A 534 -10.09 10.58 1.75
N ARG A 535 -9.29 11.61 2.08
CA ARG A 535 -8.75 12.55 1.08
C ARG A 535 -7.87 11.83 0.06
N LEU A 536 -6.97 10.96 0.52
CA LEU A 536 -6.10 10.18 -0.37
C LEU A 536 -6.90 9.27 -1.28
N GLU A 537 -7.97 8.64 -0.78
CA GLU A 537 -8.84 7.82 -1.62
C GLU A 537 -9.60 8.65 -2.66
N ASP A 538 -10.10 9.83 -2.29
CA ASP A 538 -10.76 10.74 -3.23
C ASP A 538 -9.80 11.22 -4.34
N GLU A 539 -8.56 11.59 -3.98
CA GLU A 539 -7.52 11.96 -4.94
C GLU A 539 -7.15 10.77 -5.85
N ARG A 540 -7.07 9.55 -5.28
CA ARG A 540 -6.81 8.32 -6.04
C ARG A 540 -7.91 8.04 -7.06
N ILE A 541 -9.18 8.26 -6.73
CA ILE A 541 -10.32 8.11 -7.65
C ILE A 541 -10.16 9.05 -8.84
N ILE A 542 -9.89 10.35 -8.60
CA ILE A 542 -9.70 11.34 -9.66
C ILE A 542 -8.52 10.94 -10.57
N LEU A 543 -7.39 10.52 -9.98
CA LEU A 543 -6.25 10.04 -10.76
C LEU A 543 -6.58 8.80 -11.59
N HIS A 544 -7.42 7.88 -11.10
CA HIS A 544 -7.88 6.73 -11.88
C HIS A 544 -8.79 7.12 -13.04
N MET A 545 -9.70 8.10 -12.85
CA MET A 545 -10.55 8.62 -13.92
C MET A 545 -9.70 9.28 -15.02
N ILE A 546 -8.72 10.11 -14.62
CA ILE A 546 -7.72 10.66 -15.53
C ILE A 546 -7.02 9.52 -16.25
N ALA A 547 -6.48 8.52 -15.53
CA ALA A 547 -5.75 7.38 -16.08
C ALA A 547 -6.53 6.59 -17.15
N ARG A 548 -7.84 6.38 -16.94
CA ARG A 548 -8.74 5.69 -17.88
C ARG A 548 -9.10 6.52 -19.10
N GLY A 549 -8.97 7.85 -19.01
CA GLY A 549 -9.38 8.76 -20.07
C GLY A 549 -10.87 9.08 -20.05
N ASP A 550 -11.47 9.13 -18.86
CA ASP A 550 -12.87 9.54 -18.67
C ASP A 550 -13.06 11.00 -19.14
N ALA A 551 -14.31 11.40 -19.37
CA ALA A 551 -14.61 12.73 -19.91
C ALA A 551 -14.17 13.85 -18.95
N LEU A 552 -13.54 14.92 -19.50
CA LEU A 552 -13.00 16.01 -18.68
C LEU A 552 -14.05 16.65 -17.76
N SER A 553 -15.28 16.83 -18.26
CA SER A 553 -16.40 17.35 -17.48
C SER A 553 -16.73 16.47 -16.27
N GLU A 554 -16.76 15.15 -16.44
CA GLU A 554 -17.04 14.20 -15.36
C GLU A 554 -15.94 14.21 -14.28
N ILE A 555 -14.68 14.32 -14.70
CA ILE A 555 -13.53 14.42 -13.80
C ILE A 555 -13.64 15.71 -12.96
N LEU A 556 -13.88 16.85 -13.63
CA LEU A 556 -13.94 18.16 -12.96
C LEU A 556 -15.20 18.31 -12.09
N ASP A 557 -16.33 17.75 -12.49
CA ASP A 557 -17.54 17.69 -11.66
C ASP A 557 -17.30 16.85 -10.40
N THR A 558 -16.68 15.67 -10.55
CA THR A 558 -16.35 14.81 -9.41
C THR A 558 -15.42 15.54 -8.45
N LEU A 559 -14.41 16.24 -8.97
CA LEU A 559 -13.49 17.05 -8.19
C LEU A 559 -14.21 18.18 -7.44
N CYS A 560 -15.17 18.86 -8.07
CA CYS A 560 -16.00 19.88 -7.42
C CYS A 560 -16.88 19.29 -6.30
N VAL A 561 -17.59 18.19 -6.54
CA VAL A 561 -18.43 17.54 -5.51
C VAL A 561 -17.59 17.10 -4.31
N ARG A 562 -16.37 16.57 -4.56
CA ARG A 562 -15.51 16.06 -3.48
C ARG A 562 -14.96 17.20 -2.62
N ILE A 563 -14.46 18.28 -3.21
CA ILE A 563 -13.93 19.40 -2.44
C ILE A 563 -15.01 20.13 -1.63
N GLU A 564 -16.24 20.23 -2.14
CA GLU A 564 -17.39 20.78 -1.41
C GLU A 564 -17.70 20.00 -0.11
N ARG A 565 -17.38 18.70 -0.03
CA ARG A 565 -17.55 17.91 1.21
C ARG A 565 -16.55 18.29 2.30
N TYR A 566 -15.38 18.80 1.92
CA TYR A 566 -14.35 19.27 2.86
C TYR A 566 -14.54 20.75 3.22
N LEU A 567 -15.09 21.53 2.29
CA LEU A 567 -15.37 22.96 2.44
C LEU A 567 -16.82 23.19 2.88
N HIS A 568 -17.05 23.20 4.20
CA HIS A 568 -18.39 23.35 4.78
C HIS A 568 -19.11 24.61 4.26
N GLY A 569 -20.14 24.41 3.44
CA GLY A 569 -20.95 25.47 2.84
C GLY A 569 -20.31 26.20 1.65
N GLY A 570 -19.16 25.71 1.16
CA GLY A 570 -18.52 26.18 -0.06
C GLY A 570 -19.12 25.50 -1.28
N LEU A 571 -19.25 26.25 -2.39
CA LEU A 571 -19.69 25.74 -3.70
C LEU A 571 -18.55 25.92 -4.69
N ALA A 572 -18.19 24.88 -5.44
CA ALA A 572 -17.04 24.87 -6.33
C ALA A 572 -17.44 25.04 -7.79
N SER A 573 -16.58 25.69 -8.58
CA SER A 573 -16.69 25.73 -10.04
C SER A 573 -15.33 25.73 -10.72
N VAL A 574 -15.25 25.13 -11.90
CA VAL A 574 -14.14 25.21 -12.84
C VAL A 574 -14.61 25.90 -14.12
N LEU A 575 -13.91 26.96 -14.50
CA LEU A 575 -14.05 27.62 -15.81
C LEU A 575 -12.77 27.38 -16.62
N LEU A 576 -12.90 27.01 -17.90
CA LEU A 576 -11.78 26.75 -18.79
C LEU A 576 -11.57 27.92 -19.76
N LEU A 577 -10.33 28.27 -20.03
CA LEU A 577 -10.00 29.26 -21.04
C LEU A 577 -10.25 28.69 -22.44
N ASP A 578 -10.93 29.44 -23.30
CA ASP A 578 -11.21 29.03 -24.68
C ASP A 578 -9.96 29.03 -25.58
N ASP A 579 -10.12 28.56 -26.81
CA ASP A 579 -9.03 28.48 -27.79
C ASP A 579 -8.49 29.86 -28.21
N THR A 580 -9.29 30.92 -28.03
CA THR A 580 -8.86 32.30 -28.32
C THR A 580 -7.95 32.84 -27.22
N GLY A 581 -8.00 32.26 -26.02
CA GLY A 581 -7.24 32.70 -24.85
C GLY A 581 -7.83 33.92 -24.16
N LEU A 582 -9.02 34.39 -24.56
CA LEU A 582 -9.62 35.65 -24.09
C LEU A 582 -10.84 35.44 -23.20
N ARG A 583 -11.52 34.29 -23.29
CA ARG A 583 -12.77 34.05 -22.57
C ARG A 583 -12.73 32.77 -21.74
N LEU A 584 -13.35 32.83 -20.57
CA LEU A 584 -13.59 31.69 -19.70
C LEU A 584 -14.96 31.09 -20.01
N ARG A 585 -14.98 29.78 -20.21
CA ARG A 585 -16.16 28.97 -20.48
C ARG A 585 -16.46 28.05 -19.30
N HIS A 586 -17.73 27.89 -18.99
CA HIS A 586 -18.18 26.98 -17.94
C HIS A 586 -17.82 25.53 -18.29
N CYS A 587 -17.28 24.79 -17.31
CA CYS A 587 -16.99 23.37 -17.46
C CYS A 587 -17.63 22.52 -16.37
N ALA A 588 -17.43 22.85 -15.10
CA ALA A 588 -17.97 22.10 -13.97
C ALA A 588 -18.43 23.05 -12.87
N ALA A 589 -19.66 22.88 -12.37
CA ALA A 589 -20.18 23.64 -11.22
C ALA A 589 -21.43 22.95 -10.61
N PRO A 590 -21.29 21.72 -10.09
CA PRO A 590 -22.42 20.90 -9.67
C PRO A 590 -23.22 21.49 -8.51
N GLY A 591 -22.57 22.26 -7.63
CA GLY A 591 -23.21 22.93 -6.49
C GLY A 591 -23.84 24.29 -6.80
N LEU A 592 -23.58 24.88 -7.98
CA LEU A 592 -24.13 26.18 -8.37
C LEU A 592 -25.46 26.03 -9.13
N ALA A 593 -26.30 27.07 -9.04
CA ALA A 593 -27.55 27.09 -9.81
C ALA A 593 -27.25 27.17 -11.32
N PRO A 594 -27.89 26.38 -12.19
CA PRO A 594 -27.65 26.40 -13.63
C PRO A 594 -27.76 27.80 -14.25
N ALA A 595 -28.76 28.58 -13.83
CA ALA A 595 -28.95 29.97 -14.28
C ALA A 595 -27.77 30.90 -13.94
N TYR A 596 -27.06 30.63 -12.84
CA TYR A 596 -25.85 31.36 -12.48
C TYR A 596 -24.67 30.93 -13.37
N SER A 597 -24.49 29.62 -13.57
CA SER A 597 -23.44 29.06 -14.43
C SER A 597 -23.56 29.55 -15.89
N GLU A 598 -24.78 29.63 -16.42
CA GLU A 598 -25.05 30.21 -17.74
C GLU A 598 -24.71 31.70 -17.81
N ALA A 599 -25.00 32.46 -16.75
CA ALA A 599 -24.74 33.91 -16.72
C ALA A 599 -23.25 34.26 -16.70
N ILE A 600 -22.39 33.34 -16.25
CA ILE A 600 -20.92 33.52 -16.22
C ILE A 600 -20.20 32.81 -17.37
N ASP A 601 -20.91 32.10 -18.25
CA ASP A 601 -20.30 31.44 -19.42
C ASP A 601 -19.89 32.46 -20.49
N GLY A 602 -18.66 32.33 -21.00
CA GLY A 602 -18.12 33.22 -22.02
C GLY A 602 -17.57 34.55 -21.49
N LEU A 603 -17.28 34.61 -20.19
CA LEU A 603 -16.72 35.77 -19.50
C LEU A 603 -15.35 36.17 -20.07
N GLU A 604 -15.18 37.42 -20.46
CA GLU A 604 -13.91 37.96 -20.94
C GLU A 604 -12.96 38.23 -19.76
N ILE A 605 -11.71 37.78 -19.86
CA ILE A 605 -10.73 37.94 -18.77
C ILE A 605 -10.30 39.40 -18.65
N GLY A 606 -10.13 39.88 -17.42
CA GLY A 606 -9.72 41.26 -17.17
C GLY A 606 -9.64 41.59 -15.68
N PRO A 607 -9.02 42.72 -15.31
CA PRO A 607 -8.79 43.08 -13.92
C PRO A 607 -10.08 43.31 -13.10
N SER A 608 -11.19 43.62 -13.78
CA SER A 608 -12.52 43.87 -13.16
C SER A 608 -13.58 42.89 -13.66
N ALA A 609 -13.19 41.68 -14.05
CA ALA A 609 -14.07 40.64 -14.58
C ALA A 609 -14.44 39.59 -13.50
N GLY A 610 -14.90 40.06 -12.34
CA GLY A 610 -15.15 39.21 -11.17
C GLY A 610 -13.88 38.57 -10.61
N SER A 611 -14.03 37.62 -9.68
CA SER A 611 -12.88 36.89 -9.12
C SER A 611 -12.20 36.00 -10.16
N CYS A 612 -12.98 35.28 -10.97
CA CYS A 612 -12.46 34.33 -11.97
C CYS A 612 -11.72 35.03 -13.11
N GLY A 613 -12.34 36.01 -13.76
CA GLY A 613 -11.68 36.74 -14.85
C GLY A 613 -10.42 37.47 -14.39
N ALA A 614 -10.44 38.05 -13.19
CA ALA A 614 -9.26 38.71 -12.61
C ALA A 614 -8.15 37.71 -12.27
N ALA A 615 -8.47 36.53 -11.72
CA ALA A 615 -7.49 35.49 -11.42
C ALA A 615 -6.83 34.95 -12.69
N ALA A 616 -7.61 34.70 -13.75
CA ALA A 616 -7.08 34.27 -15.05
C ALA A 616 -6.15 35.32 -15.68
N TYR A 617 -6.53 36.60 -15.59
CA TYR A 617 -5.77 37.72 -16.15
C TYR A 617 -4.46 38.00 -15.40
N THR A 618 -4.53 38.05 -14.06
CA THR A 618 -3.37 38.35 -13.21
C THR A 618 -2.44 37.15 -12.99
N ARG A 619 -2.93 35.94 -13.27
CA ARG A 619 -2.26 34.66 -12.94
C ARG A 619 -1.95 34.53 -11.45
N GLN A 620 -2.75 35.19 -10.62
CA GLN A 620 -2.64 35.14 -9.18
C GLN A 620 -3.99 34.78 -8.56
N ARG A 621 -3.93 34.19 -7.36
CA ARG A 621 -5.13 33.93 -6.56
C ARG A 621 -5.81 35.25 -6.22
N VAL A 622 -7.12 35.29 -6.41
CA VAL A 622 -8.00 36.42 -6.08
C VAL A 622 -8.97 35.98 -4.98
N ILE A 623 -8.87 36.62 -3.81
CA ILE A 623 -9.78 36.40 -2.69
C ILE A 623 -10.69 37.61 -2.58
N VAL A 624 -11.99 37.42 -2.82
CA VAL A 624 -13.04 38.41 -2.56
C VAL A 624 -13.82 37.96 -1.34
N GLU A 625 -13.67 38.71 -0.24
CA GLU A 625 -14.33 38.44 1.03
C GLU A 625 -15.83 38.76 0.98
N ASP A 626 -16.21 39.85 0.32
CA ASP A 626 -17.60 40.21 0.07
C ASP A 626 -17.81 40.77 -1.35
N VAL A 627 -18.49 39.99 -2.18
CA VAL A 627 -18.85 40.26 -3.58
C VAL A 627 -19.69 41.54 -3.72
N ILE A 628 -20.45 41.91 -2.68
CA ILE A 628 -21.32 43.08 -2.74
C ILE A 628 -20.51 44.38 -2.79
N VAL A 629 -19.41 44.45 -2.06
CA VAL A 629 -18.64 45.70 -1.88
C VAL A 629 -17.40 45.77 -2.77
N ASP A 630 -16.97 44.65 -3.34
CA ASP A 630 -15.79 44.60 -4.19
C ASP A 630 -16.09 45.18 -5.59
N SER A 631 -15.22 46.08 -6.07
CA SER A 631 -15.38 46.76 -7.37
C SER A 631 -15.21 45.80 -8.55
N ARG A 632 -14.45 44.72 -8.40
CA ARG A 632 -14.26 43.72 -9.47
C ARG A 632 -15.55 43.00 -9.85
N TRP A 633 -16.55 43.05 -8.98
CA TRP A 633 -17.83 42.37 -9.14
C TRP A 633 -18.93 43.24 -9.72
N GLU A 634 -18.67 44.51 -10.09
CA GLU A 634 -19.70 45.43 -10.60
C GLU A 634 -20.58 44.82 -11.69
N CYS A 635 -19.99 44.13 -12.68
CA CYS A 635 -20.72 43.51 -13.79
C CYS A 635 -21.53 42.25 -13.39
N PHE A 636 -21.21 41.61 -12.26
CA PHE A 636 -21.78 40.31 -11.85
C PHE A 636 -22.52 40.36 -10.51
N ARG A 637 -22.51 41.52 -9.83
CA ARG A 637 -23.03 41.72 -8.48
C ARG A 637 -24.51 41.36 -8.37
N GLU A 638 -25.34 41.85 -9.29
CA GLU A 638 -26.77 41.56 -9.27
C GLU A 638 -27.06 40.07 -9.44
N VAL A 639 -26.34 39.41 -10.35
CA VAL A 639 -26.48 37.98 -10.63
C VAL A 639 -26.05 37.16 -9.41
N ALA A 640 -24.91 37.48 -8.79
CA ALA A 640 -24.43 36.83 -7.57
C ALA A 640 -25.41 37.00 -6.39
N MET A 641 -25.97 38.20 -6.21
CA MET A 641 -26.96 38.48 -5.15
C MET A 641 -28.23 37.67 -5.30
N ARG A 642 -28.78 37.53 -6.52
CA ARG A 642 -30.00 36.73 -6.78
C ARG A 642 -29.84 35.27 -6.35
N HIS A 643 -28.62 34.75 -6.41
CA HIS A 643 -28.29 33.38 -5.99
C HIS A 643 -27.74 33.28 -4.56
N GLY A 644 -27.67 34.42 -3.84
CA GLY A 644 -27.24 34.49 -2.44
C GLY A 644 -25.74 34.27 -2.25
N LEU A 645 -24.92 34.53 -3.27
CA LEU A 645 -23.47 34.41 -3.20
C LEU A 645 -22.86 35.70 -2.64
N ARG A 646 -22.01 35.56 -1.63
CA ARG A 646 -21.42 36.66 -0.86
C ARG A 646 -19.90 36.66 -0.86
N ALA A 647 -19.23 35.53 -0.93
CA ALA A 647 -17.77 35.49 -1.10
C ALA A 647 -17.40 34.66 -2.33
N CYS A 648 -16.29 35.00 -2.97
CA CYS A 648 -15.74 34.21 -4.08
C CYS A 648 -14.21 34.24 -4.08
N TRP A 649 -13.61 33.07 -3.96
CA TRP A 649 -12.17 32.88 -4.01
C TRP A 649 -11.84 32.14 -5.30
N SER A 650 -11.04 32.74 -6.16
CA SER A 650 -10.65 32.14 -7.43
C SER A 650 -9.14 32.01 -7.51
N THR A 651 -8.68 30.84 -7.92
CA THR A 651 -7.25 30.57 -8.16
C THR A 651 -7.09 30.12 -9.61
N PRO A 652 -6.12 30.67 -10.35
CA PRO A 652 -5.88 30.26 -11.73
C PRO A 652 -5.35 28.83 -11.77
N ILE A 653 -5.81 28.06 -12.73
CA ILE A 653 -5.26 26.75 -13.06
C ILE A 653 -4.20 26.99 -14.12
N LEU A 654 -2.94 26.72 -13.78
CA LEU A 654 -1.79 26.99 -14.63
C LEU A 654 -1.18 25.68 -15.11
N THR A 655 -0.56 25.70 -16.30
CA THR A 655 0.37 24.65 -16.72
C THR A 655 1.69 24.77 -15.95
N ALA A 656 2.56 23.77 -16.09
CA ALA A 656 3.95 23.83 -15.61
C ALA A 656 4.77 25.01 -16.16
N ASN A 657 4.32 25.65 -17.25
CA ASN A 657 4.97 26.81 -17.88
C ASN A 657 4.23 28.13 -17.59
N ASP A 658 3.49 28.21 -16.48
CA ASP A 658 2.70 29.39 -16.04
C ASP A 658 1.65 29.89 -17.05
N LYS A 659 1.19 29.01 -17.96
CA LYS A 659 0.11 29.35 -18.90
C LYS A 659 -1.25 29.06 -18.27
N THR A 660 -2.15 30.04 -18.30
CA THR A 660 -3.52 29.89 -17.81
C THR A 660 -4.31 28.87 -18.64
N LEU A 661 -4.79 27.82 -17.99
CA LEU A 661 -5.72 26.82 -18.54
C LEU A 661 -7.18 27.19 -18.22
N GLY A 662 -7.39 27.85 -17.10
CA GLY A 662 -8.72 28.17 -16.57
C GLY A 662 -8.62 28.71 -15.15
N THR A 663 -9.73 28.64 -14.41
CA THR A 663 -9.82 29.06 -13.02
C THR A 663 -10.66 28.11 -12.21
N PHE A 664 -10.21 27.84 -10.99
CA PHE A 664 -10.98 27.13 -9.97
C PHE A 664 -11.50 28.15 -8.95
N ALA A 665 -12.80 28.15 -8.69
CA ALA A 665 -13.44 29.10 -7.78
C ALA A 665 -14.29 28.42 -6.72
N ILE A 666 -14.25 28.96 -5.51
CA ILE A 666 -15.11 28.59 -4.38
C ILE A 666 -15.98 29.78 -4.00
N TYR A 667 -17.28 29.55 -3.86
CA TYR A 667 -18.27 30.54 -3.46
C TYR A 667 -18.87 30.22 -2.09
N TYR A 668 -19.21 31.25 -1.33
CA TYR A 668 -19.93 31.12 -0.07
C TYR A 668 -21.12 32.07 -0.02
N ARG A 669 -22.14 31.69 0.77
CA ARG A 669 -23.33 32.51 1.02
C ARG A 669 -23.14 33.56 2.11
N THR A 670 -22.01 33.54 2.80
CA THR A 670 -21.63 34.52 3.82
C THR A 670 -20.29 35.17 3.48
N PRO A 671 -20.07 36.44 3.86
CA PRO A 671 -18.75 37.06 3.74
C PRO A 671 -17.71 36.31 4.58
N ARG A 672 -16.57 35.96 3.97
CA ARG A 672 -15.48 35.27 4.68
C ARG A 672 -14.19 35.20 3.87
N ARG A 673 -13.09 34.96 4.60
CA ARG A 673 -11.78 34.61 4.06
C ARG A 673 -11.44 33.13 4.27
N PRO A 674 -10.57 32.56 3.43
CA PRO A 674 -10.08 31.20 3.62
C PRO A 674 -9.10 31.14 4.79
N ASN A 675 -9.09 30.02 5.50
CA ASN A 675 -8.02 29.67 6.43
C ASN A 675 -6.89 28.86 5.74
N ALA A 676 -5.78 28.60 6.42
CA ALA A 676 -4.63 27.90 5.85
C ALA A 676 -4.97 26.49 5.32
N TYR A 677 -5.79 25.74 6.05
CA TYR A 677 -6.22 24.40 5.64
C TYR A 677 -7.08 24.42 4.36
N GLU A 678 -7.98 25.40 4.24
CA GLU A 678 -8.81 25.57 3.03
C GLU A 678 -7.96 25.93 1.81
N LEU A 679 -6.90 26.74 2.01
CA LEU A 679 -5.97 27.07 0.93
C LEU A 679 -5.19 25.83 0.46
N GLU A 680 -4.69 25.00 1.38
CA GLU A 680 -4.00 23.76 1.05
C GLU A 680 -4.90 22.77 0.27
N LEU A 681 -6.18 22.68 0.64
CA LEU A 681 -7.16 21.86 -0.10
C LEU A 681 -7.36 22.38 -1.52
N ILE A 682 -7.53 23.69 -1.66
CA ILE A 682 -7.68 24.35 -2.97
C ILE A 682 -6.46 24.08 -3.85
N ASP A 683 -5.24 24.18 -3.31
CA ASP A 683 -3.99 23.95 -4.06
C ASP A 683 -3.82 22.49 -4.53
N SER A 684 -4.20 21.52 -3.69
CA SER A 684 -4.25 20.10 -4.08
C SER A 684 -5.15 19.87 -5.29
N VAL A 685 -6.34 20.47 -5.24
CA VAL A 685 -7.38 20.32 -6.25
C VAL A 685 -7.00 21.00 -7.56
N ILE A 686 -6.37 22.17 -7.51
CA ILE A 686 -5.86 22.86 -8.71
C ILE A 686 -4.83 22.00 -9.43
N SER A 687 -3.94 21.33 -8.68
CA SER A 687 -2.92 20.46 -9.24
C SER A 687 -3.54 19.29 -10.02
N LEU A 688 -4.57 18.64 -9.47
CA LEU A 688 -5.30 17.57 -10.15
C LEU A 688 -6.09 18.07 -11.37
N ALA A 689 -6.73 19.23 -11.25
CA ALA A 689 -7.45 19.85 -12.36
C ALA A 689 -6.51 20.20 -13.52
N ALA A 690 -5.32 20.75 -13.24
CA ALA A 690 -4.31 21.05 -14.24
C ALA A 690 -3.92 19.78 -15.02
N ILE A 691 -3.59 18.69 -14.32
CA ILE A 691 -3.24 17.40 -14.94
C ILE A 691 -4.38 16.87 -15.82
N ALA A 692 -5.63 16.91 -15.33
CA ALA A 692 -6.79 16.46 -16.09
C ALA A 692 -6.98 17.26 -17.38
N ILE A 693 -6.92 18.59 -17.28
CA ILE A 693 -7.11 19.51 -18.41
C ILE A 693 -5.98 19.34 -19.44
N GLU A 694 -4.72 19.28 -19.00
CA GLU A 694 -3.57 19.09 -19.88
C GLU A 694 -3.63 17.77 -20.62
N ARG A 695 -4.00 16.69 -19.93
CA ARG A 695 -4.21 15.38 -20.55
C ARG A 695 -5.31 15.45 -21.60
N ALA A 696 -6.49 15.98 -21.24
CA ALA A 696 -7.62 16.07 -22.15
C ALA A 696 -7.28 16.88 -23.41
N ARG A 697 -6.64 18.05 -23.26
CA ARG A 697 -6.17 18.87 -24.38
C ARG A 697 -5.13 18.15 -25.24
N SER A 698 -4.18 17.46 -24.61
CA SER A 698 -3.16 16.68 -25.33
C SER A 698 -3.78 15.54 -26.12
N THR A 699 -4.75 14.83 -25.55
CA THR A 699 -5.49 13.76 -26.22
C THR A 699 -6.33 14.30 -27.38
N GLU A 700 -7.03 15.43 -27.19
CA GLU A 700 -7.79 16.06 -28.26
C GLU A 700 -6.87 16.54 -29.40
N GLN A 701 -5.74 17.16 -29.06
CA GLN A 701 -4.75 17.61 -30.05
C GLN A 701 -4.17 16.44 -30.83
N LEU A 702 -3.79 15.35 -30.16
CA LEU A 702 -3.33 14.13 -30.81
C LEU A 702 -4.42 13.53 -31.71
N HIS A 703 -5.68 13.52 -31.26
CA HIS A 703 -6.79 13.05 -32.06
C HIS A 703 -6.98 13.90 -33.32
N ARG A 704 -7.01 15.24 -33.20
CA ARG A 704 -7.08 16.15 -34.35
C ARG A 704 -5.91 15.97 -35.30
N MET A 705 -4.68 15.81 -34.80
CA MET A 705 -3.50 15.54 -35.65
C MET A 705 -3.58 14.18 -36.35
N ALA A 706 -4.18 13.18 -35.70
CA ALA A 706 -4.37 11.85 -36.27
C ALA A 706 -5.50 11.80 -37.31
N THR A 707 -6.50 12.68 -37.23
CA THR A 707 -7.71 12.61 -38.08
C THR A 707 -7.83 13.72 -39.13
N ILE A 708 -7.32 14.93 -38.86
CA ILE A 708 -7.50 16.12 -39.70
C ILE A 708 -6.17 16.54 -40.34
N ASP A 709 -6.22 17.04 -41.58
CA ASP A 709 -5.10 17.71 -42.23
C ASP A 709 -4.95 19.14 -41.68
N GLN A 710 -3.80 19.43 -41.08
CA GLN A 710 -3.57 20.71 -40.36
C GLN A 710 -3.72 21.95 -41.25
N LEU A 711 -3.46 21.82 -42.54
CA LEU A 711 -3.53 22.96 -43.46
C LEU A 711 -4.96 23.23 -43.92
N THR A 712 -5.70 22.18 -44.28
CA THR A 712 -6.98 22.29 -44.98
C THR A 712 -8.20 22.11 -44.09
N GLY A 713 -8.05 21.51 -42.90
CA GLY A 713 -9.14 21.31 -41.93
C GLY A 713 -10.11 20.16 -42.28
N ILE A 714 -9.92 19.49 -43.41
CA ILE A 714 -10.66 18.27 -43.79
C ILE A 714 -9.91 17.01 -43.32
N PRO A 715 -10.52 15.82 -43.35
CA PRO A 715 -9.83 14.58 -42.97
C PRO A 715 -8.51 14.36 -43.70
N ASN A 716 -7.49 13.89 -42.97
CA ASN A 716 -6.21 13.52 -43.58
C ASN A 716 -6.31 12.15 -44.29
N ARG A 717 -5.27 11.81 -45.07
CA ARG A 717 -5.19 10.53 -45.81
C ARG A 717 -5.53 9.33 -44.96
N ARG A 718 -4.95 9.22 -43.75
CA ARG A 718 -5.14 8.07 -42.87
C ARG A 718 -6.59 7.94 -42.42
N HIS A 719 -7.22 9.05 -42.06
CA HIS A 719 -8.61 9.06 -41.61
C HIS A 719 -9.59 8.77 -42.76
N PHE A 720 -9.35 9.36 -43.94
CA PHE A 720 -10.10 9.05 -45.16
C PHE A 720 -10.05 7.54 -45.47
N LEU A 721 -8.85 6.93 -45.50
CA LEU A 721 -8.72 5.50 -45.78
C LEU A 721 -9.50 4.64 -44.78
N SER A 722 -9.47 4.99 -43.49
CA SER A 722 -10.21 4.27 -42.46
C SER A 722 -11.73 4.36 -42.62
N LEU A 723 -12.26 5.55 -42.94
CA LEU A 723 -13.70 5.74 -43.19
C LEU A 723 -14.11 5.10 -44.53
N GLY A 724 -13.29 5.27 -45.56
CA GLY A 724 -13.53 4.75 -46.90
C GLY A 724 -13.62 3.23 -46.93
N THR A 725 -12.73 2.52 -46.22
CA THR A 725 -12.79 1.05 -46.15
C THR A 725 -14.10 0.57 -45.55
N ARG A 726 -14.59 1.23 -44.50
CA ARG A 726 -15.88 0.90 -43.88
C ARG A 726 -17.06 1.14 -44.82
N GLU A 727 -17.04 2.25 -45.57
CA GLU A 727 -18.10 2.54 -46.54
C GLU A 727 -18.06 1.60 -47.75
N VAL A 728 -16.88 1.16 -48.21
CA VAL A 728 -16.74 0.13 -49.25
C VAL A 728 -17.30 -1.22 -48.80
N GLU A 729 -16.99 -1.64 -47.56
CA GLU A 729 -17.56 -2.86 -46.98
C GLU A 729 -19.09 -2.79 -46.87
N ARG A 730 -19.62 -1.62 -46.47
CA ARG A 730 -21.06 -1.37 -46.36
C ARG A 730 -21.74 -1.34 -47.73
N GLY A 731 -21.14 -0.69 -48.73
CA GLY A 731 -21.63 -0.63 -50.10
C GLY A 731 -21.69 -2.03 -50.73
N SER A 732 -20.61 -2.80 -50.58
CA SER A 732 -20.53 -4.19 -51.07
C SER A 732 -21.61 -5.11 -50.49
N ARG A 733 -22.00 -4.92 -49.22
CA ARG A 733 -23.05 -5.73 -48.55
C ARG A 733 -24.46 -5.29 -48.88
N SER A 734 -24.69 -3.99 -48.98
CA SER A 734 -26.03 -3.42 -49.20
C SER A 734 -26.46 -3.41 -50.67
N GLY A 735 -25.51 -3.56 -51.60
CA GLY A 735 -25.75 -3.43 -53.04
C GLY A 735 -26.07 -1.99 -53.47
N GLN A 736 -25.93 -1.01 -52.58
CA GLN A 736 -26.13 0.40 -52.88
C GLN A 736 -24.94 0.94 -53.69
N PRO A 737 -25.17 1.84 -54.67
CA PRO A 737 -24.09 2.39 -55.48
C PRO A 737 -23.17 3.25 -54.62
N LEU A 738 -21.87 3.06 -54.74
CA LEU A 738 -20.83 3.83 -54.06
C LEU A 738 -19.84 4.33 -55.11
N THR A 739 -19.57 5.64 -55.16
CA THR A 739 -18.69 6.23 -56.16
C THR A 739 -17.58 7.05 -55.53
N LEU A 740 -16.35 6.88 -56.01
CA LEU A 740 -15.17 7.61 -55.58
C LEU A 740 -14.77 8.66 -56.63
N CYS A 741 -14.42 9.85 -56.17
CA CYS A 741 -13.90 10.96 -56.95
C CYS A 741 -12.47 11.28 -56.49
N MET A 742 -11.51 11.12 -57.40
CA MET A 742 -10.13 11.57 -57.22
C MET A 742 -9.97 12.96 -57.85
N ILE A 743 -9.44 13.92 -57.09
CA ILE A 743 -9.44 15.34 -57.44
C ILE A 743 -8.01 15.87 -57.31
N ASP A 744 -7.56 16.65 -58.28
CA ASP A 744 -6.24 17.28 -58.24
C ASP A 744 -6.26 18.70 -58.82
N ILE A 745 -5.49 19.60 -58.20
CA ILE A 745 -5.38 21.00 -58.62
C ILE A 745 -4.41 21.13 -59.79
N ASP A 746 -4.95 21.57 -60.93
CA ASP A 746 -4.19 21.71 -62.16
C ASP A 746 -3.08 22.77 -62.03
N ASN A 747 -1.86 22.39 -62.43
CA ASN A 747 -0.69 23.27 -62.46
C ASN A 747 -0.36 23.91 -61.10
N PHE A 748 -0.69 23.26 -59.98
CA PHE A 748 -0.46 23.80 -58.64
C PHE A 748 1.01 24.14 -58.38
N LYS A 749 1.96 23.32 -58.88
CA LYS A 749 3.40 23.65 -58.82
C LYS A 749 3.72 25.02 -59.43
N ARG A 750 3.09 25.40 -60.54
CA ARG A 750 3.29 26.71 -61.16
C ARG A 750 2.78 27.84 -60.27
N VAL A 751 1.70 27.62 -59.53
CA VAL A 751 1.19 28.58 -58.53
C VAL A 751 2.21 28.81 -57.44
N ASN A 752 2.79 27.74 -56.89
CA ASN A 752 3.84 27.83 -55.87
C ASN A 752 5.11 28.51 -56.40
N ASP A 753 5.56 28.12 -57.59
CA ASP A 753 6.79 28.65 -58.20
C ASP A 753 6.65 30.14 -58.57
N THR A 754 5.42 30.60 -58.88
CA THR A 754 5.16 32.00 -59.30
C THR A 754 4.79 32.92 -58.14
N HIS A 755 4.01 32.43 -57.17
CA HIS A 755 3.38 33.25 -56.13
C HIS A 755 3.76 32.84 -54.70
N GLY A 756 4.64 31.85 -54.54
CA GLY A 756 5.13 31.36 -53.25
C GLY A 756 4.17 30.39 -52.55
N HIS A 757 4.70 29.70 -51.54
CA HIS A 757 3.98 28.66 -50.79
C HIS A 757 2.77 29.19 -50.01
N ALA A 758 2.81 30.42 -49.49
CA ALA A 758 1.67 31.01 -48.78
C ALA A 758 0.43 31.14 -49.68
N THR A 759 0.64 31.45 -50.97
CA THR A 759 -0.43 31.50 -51.98
C THR A 759 -0.96 30.10 -52.29
N GLY A 760 -0.06 29.11 -52.42
CA GLY A 760 -0.45 27.71 -52.57
C GLY A 760 -1.29 27.19 -51.40
N ASP A 761 -0.91 27.53 -50.18
CA ASP A 761 -1.66 27.18 -48.96
C ASP A 761 -3.06 27.78 -48.94
N ALA A 762 -3.22 29.04 -49.39
CA ALA A 762 -4.52 29.69 -49.52
C ALA A 762 -5.40 28.99 -50.57
N VAL A 763 -4.80 28.58 -51.70
CA VAL A 763 -5.48 27.78 -52.74
C VAL A 763 -5.95 26.45 -52.18
N LEU A 764 -5.09 25.71 -51.47
CA LEU A 764 -5.45 24.43 -50.85
C LEU A 764 -6.59 24.55 -49.85
N LYS A 765 -6.54 25.56 -48.97
CA LYS A 765 -7.61 25.85 -48.01
C LYS A 765 -8.94 26.15 -48.70
N ARG A 766 -8.91 26.95 -49.77
CA ARG A 766 -10.13 27.32 -50.50
C ARG A 766 -10.73 26.12 -51.24
N THR A 767 -9.89 25.32 -51.90
CA THR A 767 -10.31 24.09 -52.58
C THR A 767 -10.94 23.11 -51.60
N ALA A 768 -10.32 22.89 -50.44
CA ALA A 768 -10.86 22.02 -49.40
C ALA A 768 -12.20 22.53 -48.85
N GLY A 769 -12.31 23.84 -48.62
CA GLY A 769 -13.56 24.47 -48.17
C GLY A 769 -14.70 24.31 -49.18
N LEU A 770 -14.42 24.47 -50.47
CA LEU A 770 -15.41 24.24 -51.53
C LEU A 770 -15.79 22.76 -51.63
N LEU A 771 -14.82 21.85 -51.59
CA LEU A 771 -15.07 20.41 -51.56
C LEU A 771 -16.01 20.02 -50.41
N ALA A 772 -15.74 20.49 -49.19
CA ALA A 772 -16.56 20.21 -48.02
C ALA A 772 -17.99 20.78 -48.13
N GLN A 773 -18.17 21.89 -48.86
CA GLN A 773 -19.50 22.50 -49.12
C GLN A 773 -20.25 21.82 -50.26
N SER A 774 -19.54 21.26 -51.24
CA SER A 774 -20.12 20.63 -52.41
C SER A 774 -20.61 19.20 -52.17
N ILE A 775 -20.28 18.60 -51.01
CA ILE A 775 -20.67 17.23 -50.65
C ILE A 775 -21.68 17.22 -49.49
N ARG A 776 -22.41 16.12 -49.32
CA ARG A 776 -23.42 15.92 -48.25
C ARG A 776 -22.73 15.52 -46.95
N THR A 777 -23.43 15.66 -45.83
CA THR A 777 -22.94 15.24 -44.50
C THR A 777 -22.60 13.74 -44.41
N VAL A 778 -23.23 12.91 -45.25
CA VAL A 778 -22.98 11.46 -45.33
C VAL A 778 -21.78 11.09 -46.22
N ASP A 779 -21.32 12.03 -47.05
CA ASP A 779 -20.20 11.81 -47.96
C ASP A 779 -18.87 11.95 -47.19
N VAL A 780 -17.86 11.19 -47.59
CA VAL A 780 -16.54 11.20 -46.93
C VAL A 780 -15.55 11.90 -47.85
N CYS A 781 -14.83 12.91 -47.35
CA CYS A 781 -13.74 13.54 -48.10
C CYS A 781 -12.42 13.49 -47.33
N GLY A 782 -11.32 13.71 -48.03
CA GLY A 782 -10.03 13.92 -47.39
C GLY A 782 -8.95 14.40 -48.35
N ARG A 783 -7.81 14.77 -47.78
CA ARG A 783 -6.60 15.15 -48.52
C ARG A 783 -5.60 14.00 -48.51
N LEU A 784 -5.18 13.53 -49.68
CA LEU A 784 -4.22 12.41 -49.80
C LEU A 784 -2.76 12.87 -49.63
N GLY A 785 -2.46 14.09 -50.06
CA GLY A 785 -1.14 14.71 -49.93
C GLY A 785 -0.90 15.72 -51.06
N GLY A 786 -0.01 16.69 -50.86
CA GLY A 786 0.28 17.69 -51.89
C GLY A 786 -0.97 18.44 -52.35
N GLU A 787 -1.29 18.33 -53.65
CA GLU A 787 -2.44 18.95 -54.32
C GLU A 787 -3.63 18.00 -54.56
N GLU A 788 -3.57 16.78 -54.01
CA GLU A 788 -4.55 15.71 -54.24
C GLU A 788 -5.61 15.61 -53.13
N PHE A 789 -6.86 15.58 -53.56
CA PHE A 789 -8.06 15.44 -52.74
C PHE A 789 -8.87 14.24 -53.19
N VAL A 790 -9.69 13.70 -52.30
CA VAL A 790 -10.55 12.57 -52.59
C VAL A 790 -11.91 12.74 -51.93
N ALA A 791 -12.96 12.27 -52.60
CA ALA A 791 -14.30 12.18 -52.04
C ALA A 791 -14.90 10.80 -52.37
N LEU A 792 -15.58 10.21 -51.39
CA LEU A 792 -16.33 8.98 -51.50
C LEU A 792 -17.80 9.31 -51.23
N LEU A 793 -18.67 8.96 -52.17
CA LEU A 793 -20.07 9.35 -52.20
C LEU A 793 -20.96 8.10 -52.05
N PRO A 794 -21.42 7.77 -50.83
CA PRO A 794 -22.36 6.68 -50.59
C PRO A 794 -23.71 6.93 -51.28
N GLU A 795 -24.33 5.86 -51.75
CA GLU A 795 -25.63 5.88 -52.43
C GLU A 795 -25.66 6.77 -53.69
N ALA A 796 -24.50 7.00 -54.30
CA ALA A 796 -24.35 7.77 -55.53
C ALA A 796 -23.84 6.88 -56.66
N ASN A 797 -24.58 6.87 -57.78
CA ASN A 797 -24.13 6.26 -59.02
C ASN A 797 -23.21 7.21 -59.81
N LEU A 798 -22.58 6.72 -60.88
CA LEU A 798 -21.69 7.52 -61.74
C LEU A 798 -22.31 8.85 -62.21
N ALA A 799 -23.59 8.87 -62.59
CA ALA A 799 -24.24 10.09 -63.08
C ALA A 799 -24.40 11.14 -61.97
N ALA A 800 -24.81 10.73 -60.77
CA ALA A 800 -24.93 11.60 -59.61
C ALA A 800 -23.56 12.12 -59.16
N ALA A 801 -22.55 11.24 -59.08
CA ALA A 801 -21.18 11.64 -58.75
C ALA A 801 -20.59 12.62 -59.78
N ARG A 802 -20.88 12.41 -61.07
CA ARG A 802 -20.46 13.33 -62.14
C ARG A 802 -21.06 14.72 -61.96
N GLN A 803 -22.33 14.83 -61.55
CA GLN A 803 -22.93 16.13 -61.25
C GLN A 803 -22.25 16.85 -60.08
N VAL A 804 -21.92 16.11 -59.00
CA VAL A 804 -21.20 16.68 -57.84
C VAL A 804 -19.81 17.15 -58.24
N ALA A 805 -19.06 16.34 -58.98
CA ALA A 805 -17.73 16.67 -59.46
C ALA A 805 -17.72 17.85 -60.44
N GLU A 806 -18.68 17.91 -61.36
CA GLU A 806 -18.77 19.00 -62.34
C GLU A 806 -19.09 20.33 -61.64
N ARG A 807 -20.01 20.30 -60.67
CA ARG A 807 -20.30 21.47 -59.82
C ARG A 807 -19.06 21.94 -59.08
N LEU A 808 -18.34 21.04 -58.41
CA LEU A 808 -17.10 21.37 -57.71
C LEU A 808 -16.04 21.97 -58.66
N ARG A 809 -15.89 21.38 -59.85
CA ARG A 809 -14.97 21.85 -60.89
C ARG A 809 -15.31 23.28 -61.35
N GLU A 810 -16.58 23.54 -61.64
CA GLU A 810 -17.04 24.87 -62.03
C GLU A 810 -16.89 25.90 -60.89
N ASP A 811 -17.24 25.53 -59.67
CA ASP A 811 -17.14 26.41 -58.49
C ASP A 811 -15.69 26.82 -58.23
N ILE A 812 -14.75 25.88 -58.34
CA ILE A 812 -13.32 26.17 -58.20
C ILE A 812 -12.82 27.03 -59.37
N ALA A 813 -13.19 26.72 -60.61
CA ALA A 813 -12.77 27.50 -61.78
C ALA A 813 -13.30 28.95 -61.76
N ARG A 814 -14.46 29.19 -61.16
CA ARG A 814 -15.04 30.54 -60.99
C ARG A 814 -14.49 31.28 -59.77
N THR A 815 -13.94 30.57 -58.79
CA THR A 815 -13.44 31.16 -57.54
C THR A 815 -12.09 31.82 -57.75
N ARG A 816 -11.98 33.10 -57.35
CA ARG A 816 -10.70 33.82 -57.22
C ARG A 816 -10.18 33.67 -55.81
N VAL A 817 -8.97 33.15 -55.65
CA VAL A 817 -8.29 33.09 -54.34
C VAL A 817 -7.51 34.38 -54.18
N VAL A 818 -7.94 35.22 -53.23
CA VAL A 818 -7.26 36.46 -52.86
C VAL A 818 -6.27 36.14 -51.75
N THR A 819 -4.98 36.44 -51.97
CA THR A 819 -3.93 36.23 -50.97
C THR A 819 -3.81 37.42 -50.02
N ALA A 820 -3.00 37.28 -48.96
CA ALA A 820 -2.69 38.36 -48.03
C ALA A 820 -2.06 39.60 -48.71
N ASP A 821 -1.37 39.38 -49.83
CA ASP A 821 -0.76 40.44 -50.66
C ASP A 821 -1.72 40.98 -51.74
N ASN A 822 -3.01 40.68 -51.63
CA ASN A 822 -4.07 41.12 -52.56
C ASN A 822 -3.88 40.62 -54.01
N ILE A 823 -3.19 39.48 -54.18
CA ILE A 823 -3.00 38.82 -55.48
C ILE A 823 -4.19 37.89 -55.74
N GLU A 824 -4.82 38.02 -56.91
CA GLU A 824 -5.88 37.12 -57.34
C GLU A 824 -5.34 35.98 -58.19
N VAL A 825 -5.47 34.75 -57.68
CA VAL A 825 -5.12 33.53 -58.43
C VAL A 825 -6.37 32.74 -58.75
N SER A 826 -6.50 32.31 -60.01
CA SER A 826 -7.51 31.35 -60.46
C SER A 826 -6.85 30.01 -60.73
N VAL A 827 -7.44 28.94 -60.21
CA VAL A 827 -7.00 27.55 -60.45
C VAL A 827 -8.15 26.74 -61.02
N THR A 828 -7.81 25.61 -61.64
CA THR A 828 -8.78 24.61 -62.09
C THR A 828 -8.47 23.28 -61.42
N ILE A 829 -9.42 22.36 -61.45
CA ILE A 829 -9.21 20.99 -60.99
C ILE A 829 -9.54 19.99 -62.09
N SER A 830 -8.82 18.89 -62.11
CA SER A 830 -9.18 17.70 -62.87
C SER A 830 -9.77 16.67 -61.91
N VAL A 831 -10.79 15.91 -62.36
CA VAL A 831 -11.47 14.91 -61.53
C VAL A 831 -11.61 13.58 -62.26
N GLY A 832 -11.17 12.50 -61.62
CA GLY A 832 -11.42 11.12 -62.02
C GLY A 832 -12.52 10.50 -61.18
N ILE A 833 -13.50 9.85 -61.79
CA ILE A 833 -14.64 9.23 -61.10
C ILE A 833 -14.70 7.74 -61.40
N CYS A 834 -14.88 6.93 -60.37
CA CYS A 834 -15.05 5.49 -60.50
C CYS A 834 -16.10 4.97 -59.53
N GLN A 835 -17.03 4.15 -60.01
CA GLN A 835 -18.02 3.46 -59.17
C GLN A 835 -17.45 2.11 -58.71
N LEU A 836 -17.79 1.74 -57.47
CA LEU A 836 -17.40 0.48 -56.84
C LEU A 836 -17.86 -0.72 -57.68
N GLY A 837 -16.92 -1.59 -58.03
CA GLY A 837 -17.15 -2.87 -58.70
C GLY A 837 -17.48 -4.01 -57.72
N GLU A 838 -17.79 -5.19 -58.27
CA GLU A 838 -18.05 -6.39 -57.45
C GLU A 838 -16.79 -6.83 -56.69
N ALA A 839 -16.92 -7.03 -55.37
CA ALA A 839 -15.85 -7.49 -54.48
C ALA A 839 -14.55 -6.64 -54.54
N GLU A 840 -14.67 -5.36 -54.91
CA GLU A 840 -13.55 -4.44 -55.04
C GLU A 840 -13.15 -3.81 -53.70
N THR A 841 -11.85 -3.68 -53.45
CA THR A 841 -11.32 -2.99 -52.27
C THR A 841 -11.19 -1.47 -52.50
N LEU A 842 -11.11 -0.68 -51.42
CA LEU A 842 -10.88 0.76 -51.53
C LEU A 842 -9.63 1.10 -52.35
N GLU A 843 -8.55 0.35 -52.17
CA GLU A 843 -7.29 0.59 -52.90
C GLU A 843 -7.46 0.38 -54.41
N GLN A 844 -8.16 -0.68 -54.81
CA GLN A 844 -8.46 -0.96 -56.23
C GLN A 844 -9.34 0.13 -56.83
N LEU A 845 -10.36 0.57 -56.10
CA LEU A 845 -11.24 1.66 -56.50
C LEU A 845 -10.48 2.98 -56.66
N MET A 846 -9.55 3.29 -55.74
CA MET A 846 -8.69 4.46 -55.82
C MET A 846 -7.75 4.42 -57.03
N ILE A 847 -7.17 3.25 -57.35
CA ILE A 847 -6.30 3.09 -58.52
C ILE A 847 -7.07 3.38 -59.81
N ARG A 848 -8.30 2.86 -59.96
CA ARG A 848 -9.13 3.14 -61.14
C ARG A 848 -9.52 4.61 -61.23
N ALA A 849 -9.89 5.24 -60.12
CA ALA A 849 -10.21 6.66 -60.10
C ALA A 849 -9.00 7.53 -60.44
N ASP A 850 -7.80 7.14 -60.02
CA ASP A 850 -6.55 7.82 -60.38
C ASP A 850 -6.24 7.70 -61.88
N GLN A 851 -6.49 6.54 -62.50
CA GLN A 851 -6.39 6.39 -63.96
C GLN A 851 -7.36 7.32 -64.71
N SER A 852 -8.60 7.46 -64.23
CA SER A 852 -9.55 8.43 -64.77
C SER A 852 -9.07 9.87 -64.59
N LEU A 853 -8.48 10.20 -63.44
CA LEU A 853 -7.91 11.52 -63.18
C LEU A 853 -6.74 11.81 -64.12
N TYR A 854 -5.86 10.84 -64.35
CA TYR A 854 -4.75 10.95 -65.31
C TYR A 854 -5.26 11.21 -66.73
N ALA A 855 -6.32 10.50 -67.15
CA ALA A 855 -6.98 10.75 -68.43
C ALA A 855 -7.56 12.17 -68.52
N ALA A 856 -8.17 12.67 -67.44
CA ALA A 856 -8.67 14.05 -67.35
C ALA A 856 -7.54 15.08 -67.50
N LYS A 857 -6.38 14.84 -66.87
CA LYS A 857 -5.22 15.73 -67.01
C LYS A 857 -4.65 15.74 -68.43
N HIS A 858 -4.60 14.59 -69.10
CA HIS A 858 -4.05 14.45 -70.45
C HIS A 858 -4.97 14.99 -71.55
N ALA A 859 -6.29 14.87 -71.39
CA ALA A 859 -7.25 15.33 -72.38
C ALA A 859 -7.53 16.86 -72.33
N GLY A 860 -6.70 17.64 -71.62
CA GLY A 860 -6.81 19.11 -71.58
C GLY A 860 -6.94 19.75 -70.20
N ARG A 861 -6.94 18.96 -69.11
CA ARG A 861 -7.20 19.43 -67.72
C ARG A 861 -8.59 20.07 -67.57
N ASN A 862 -8.92 20.55 -66.36
CA ASN A 862 -10.19 21.21 -66.06
C ASN A 862 -11.42 20.44 -66.56
N GLN A 863 -11.47 19.13 -66.28
CA GLN A 863 -12.56 18.27 -66.72
C GLN A 863 -12.80 17.08 -65.79
N VAL A 864 -13.97 16.48 -65.94
CA VAL A 864 -14.40 15.29 -65.20
C VAL A 864 -14.43 14.08 -66.15
N VAL A 865 -13.64 13.04 -65.83
CA VAL A 865 -13.58 11.78 -66.57
C VAL A 865 -14.04 10.64 -65.66
N SER A 866 -14.84 9.74 -66.21
CA SER A 866 -15.35 8.55 -65.52
C SER A 866 -14.85 7.27 -66.20
N ALA A 867 -14.51 6.24 -65.43
CA ALA A 867 -14.20 4.89 -65.92
C ALA A 867 -15.44 4.00 -66.05
#